data_AF-A0A2V8XG42-F1
#
_entry.id   AF-A0A2V8XG42-F1
#
_cell.length_a   1.000
_cell.length_b   1.000
_cell.length_c   1.000
_cell.angle_alpha   90.00
_cell.angle_beta   90.00
_cell.angle_gamma   90.00
#
_symmetry.space_group_name_H-M   'P 1'
#
loop_
_entity.id
_entity.type
_entity.pdbx_description
1 polymer ?
#
loop_
_entity_poly.entity_id
_entity_poly.type
_entity_poly.pdbx_seq_one_letter_code
_entity_poly.pdbx_strand_id
1 'polypeptide(L)'
;MIRSKIASRFKRAKTMSFLWALAAPALHVWPGAIGPAHAQGSRKDDIVFNSRGIPLAGATVRVCTMPASGQPCTPLALIYSDAALTQALANPTATDGLGNYFFYAAPGKYEIEISGPSITTKQIPNVILPNDPASPTFSGGISAFSLNLSGNLTVNGSTTVVGNLASGTLSMTNQATPPGAAGAGTVNVYTKTADKRLYYKDDTGTEIGPIAAASGAQTNAVNTFTANQNFDSGMHVKGPDPYYDVTRFGSYQGSYPTAPTTTGSITSGQTTLTTPSAFDVANGQYVTVYGAGPTATIYTPGAAVPVSSMSVASNVATVNVNEWAAGFGQSVIIAGSTDTAFNGTFTTNTGNANAFSFTINVTHANCNPCTIGSSTTVVAATPFITSVQGVLNGTTTWQYKIVAEDMFGGLSAASAPITISTGASTLGANSVTIAANGCSRTAAGLTTITTTAAHNFQIGVPVLIVAGSTGDQSFEGQAIINTTPSSTTFTFFQYGAPAKTSSCSLGGTAKVVAKNIIRWNQRFASIIGHWIYRCSGTGCTNYTLIGHSDGVDGAFIDYGLAGGLPNAPGYVPQGTPPASPTNEWLSAKVNSGGGTTTLTLSAAASSTVSAATVLHDNTPVVLAICAAMGGSSGVGGTIYWPDTFGAVYPVTTNLDMRPACPQSIKILQAGRISALAPIIPKRQIDWEGAPQGAGGLPVGFAAKYQAQILGNAYPLIYQTGGDAVNSTFENLSLQVARSYQGGYYQDGTWSEGTNVTFRNVSVACSTPNGCFPMRPGGQFFYLYDTVFFSNGAANAQWGVPEPFIQTISFGIGNGGTGSPQSLVSDIEFRYAVFSGGGVLFDSQGQQLGTGANSIKCVHCLLENSITPLFRFNLPNINGGGSALDLEYSSFADSAGGGAMPLVDFAGVVNNSTFSGVRIFGASCANGGGPLFAMGADLTRVTSVSTSQTGPCGGGAPQAVNPDVGGFGNQQVSVNNASTGIAYLMQAVPNAPTVAISGASGPPAGTYFYNFIAYDVNGNGTLQSLPSAAITVNGSQGVQLNWTLLPGQVATTICRGTNNGTNLCATPSDFQVYKLPGTSFLDNGVAGFHFTASAPLASFAASSSMTGSGIQTPQLQLTNSGFVDTLAGTWTASRTQTLPDNTGIVPVTSYLNSAYDNATRANGAIGSNWT
;
A
#
# COMPACT_ATOMS: atom_id res chain seq x y z
N MET A 1 -59.34 -4.84 -20.64
CA MET A 1 -59.53 -4.01 -21.85
C MET A 1 -59.03 -4.83 -23.04
N ILE A 2 -59.95 -5.42 -23.85
CA ILE A 2 -60.37 -4.95 -25.20
C ILE A 2 -59.19 -4.91 -26.18
N ARG A 3 -59.10 -5.59 -27.34
CA ARG A 3 -59.85 -6.55 -28.20
C ARG A 3 -58.78 -7.13 -29.19
N SER A 4 -58.63 -8.45 -29.40
CA SER A 4 -59.24 -9.33 -30.44
C SER A 4 -59.17 -8.80 -31.90
N LYS A 5 -58.44 -9.37 -32.90
CA LYS A 5 -58.52 -10.65 -33.67
C LYS A 5 -59.05 -10.43 -35.13
N ILE A 6 -58.63 -11.26 -36.11
CA ILE A 6 -59.26 -11.58 -37.43
C ILE A 6 -58.99 -10.54 -38.57
N ALA A 7 -58.48 -10.80 -39.77
CA ALA A 7 -58.57 -11.83 -40.84
C ALA A 7 -59.58 -11.55 -42.00
N SER A 8 -59.05 -11.62 -43.23
CA SER A 8 -59.63 -12.07 -44.53
C SER A 8 -60.56 -11.18 -45.41
N ARG A 9 -60.21 -11.16 -46.71
CA ARG A 9 -61.01 -11.22 -47.98
C ARG A 9 -62.23 -10.30 -48.16
N PHE A 10 -62.38 -9.64 -49.33
CA PHE A 10 -63.51 -9.86 -50.27
C PHE A 10 -63.42 -9.05 -51.60
N LYS A 11 -63.99 -9.66 -52.64
CA LYS A 11 -64.09 -9.29 -54.07
C LYS A 11 -64.99 -8.07 -54.37
N ARG A 12 -64.74 -7.37 -55.49
CA ARG A 12 -65.71 -6.76 -56.45
C ARG A 12 -64.97 -6.56 -57.80
N ALA A 13 -65.18 -7.33 -58.87
CA ALA A 13 -66.32 -7.47 -59.79
C ALA A 13 -66.52 -6.30 -60.78
N LYS A 14 -66.15 -6.57 -62.06
CA LYS A 14 -66.72 -6.11 -63.35
C LYS A 14 -67.08 -4.63 -63.53
N THR A 15 -66.31 -3.90 -64.34
CA THR A 15 -66.77 -3.00 -65.45
C THR A 15 -65.57 -2.27 -66.06
N MET A 16 -65.06 -2.67 -67.23
CA MET A 16 -64.38 -1.76 -68.17
C MET A 16 -63.98 -2.39 -69.52
N SER A 17 -64.73 -3.39 -70.00
CA SER A 17 -64.60 -3.91 -71.38
C SER A 17 -65.61 -3.26 -72.35
N PHE A 18 -66.13 -2.07 -72.04
CA PHE A 18 -67.19 -1.42 -72.83
C PHE A 18 -67.05 0.11 -73.02
N LEU A 19 -66.02 0.78 -72.47
CA LEU A 19 -65.88 2.24 -72.54
C LEU A 19 -64.83 2.78 -73.53
N TRP A 20 -63.98 1.92 -74.11
CA TRP A 20 -63.07 2.32 -75.20
C TRP A 20 -63.65 2.13 -76.61
N ALA A 21 -64.85 1.55 -76.73
CA ALA A 21 -65.58 1.43 -78.00
C ALA A 21 -66.44 2.67 -78.35
N LEU A 22 -66.44 3.71 -77.51
CA LEU A 22 -67.29 4.91 -77.67
C LEU A 22 -66.53 6.24 -77.73
N ALA A 23 -65.19 6.24 -77.70
CA ALA A 23 -64.37 7.46 -77.85
C ALA A 23 -63.91 7.72 -79.29
N ALA A 24 -64.31 6.88 -80.25
CA ALA A 24 -63.99 7.03 -81.67
C ALA A 24 -64.92 7.96 -82.50
N PRO A 25 -66.14 8.38 -82.07
CA PRO A 25 -66.96 9.30 -82.87
C PRO A 25 -67.09 10.73 -82.31
N ALA A 26 -66.47 11.08 -81.17
CA ALA A 26 -66.68 12.37 -80.50
C ALA A 26 -65.59 13.44 -80.75
N LEU A 27 -64.71 13.23 -81.74
CA LEU A 27 -63.82 14.29 -82.27
C LEU A 27 -64.24 14.76 -83.68
N HIS A 28 -65.51 14.55 -84.04
CA HIS A 28 -66.20 15.38 -85.01
C HIS A 28 -66.95 16.47 -84.26
N VAL A 29 -66.89 17.70 -84.81
CA VAL A 29 -67.68 18.88 -84.41
C VAL A 29 -67.04 19.79 -83.35
N TRP A 30 -65.91 20.43 -83.70
CA TRP A 30 -65.62 21.85 -83.40
C TRP A 30 -64.51 22.37 -84.34
N PRO A 31 -64.86 23.03 -85.47
CA PRO A 31 -63.90 23.63 -86.38
C PRO A 31 -63.54 25.06 -85.93
N GLY A 32 -62.24 25.37 -85.78
CA GLY A 32 -61.81 26.79 -85.73
C GLY A 32 -60.56 27.22 -84.94
N ALA A 33 -59.64 26.33 -84.50
CA ALA A 33 -58.48 26.80 -83.72
C ALA A 33 -57.17 26.00 -83.90
N ILE A 34 -56.83 25.60 -85.13
CA ILE A 34 -55.47 25.13 -85.46
C ILE A 34 -55.09 25.73 -86.80
N GLY A 35 -54.03 26.56 -86.85
CA GLY A 35 -53.52 27.13 -88.09
C GLY A 35 -53.10 26.01 -89.06
N PRO A 36 -53.24 26.19 -90.38
CA PRO A 36 -52.92 25.16 -91.35
C PRO A 36 -51.45 24.76 -91.23
N ALA A 37 -51.20 23.47 -90.96
CA ALA A 37 -49.88 22.88 -91.06
C ALA A 37 -49.40 22.97 -92.52
N HIS A 38 -48.40 23.80 -92.76
CA HIS A 38 -47.78 23.96 -94.08
C HIS A 38 -47.05 22.67 -94.46
N ALA A 39 -47.61 21.91 -95.40
CA ALA A 39 -46.87 20.83 -96.04
C ALA A 39 -45.83 21.45 -96.98
N GLN A 40 -44.56 21.07 -96.83
CA GLN A 40 -43.52 21.54 -97.74
C GLN A 40 -43.66 20.84 -99.10
N GLY A 41 -43.78 21.64 -100.14
CA GLY A 41 -43.86 21.26 -101.54
C GLY A 41 -42.50 20.93 -102.14
N SER A 42 -42.50 19.94 -103.01
CA SER A 42 -41.34 19.56 -103.81
C SER A 42 -41.44 20.20 -105.20
N ARG A 43 -40.32 20.72 -105.71
CA ARG A 43 -40.25 21.46 -106.97
C ARG A 43 -40.04 20.52 -108.16
N LYS A 44 -40.71 20.80 -109.29
CA LYS A 44 -40.41 20.26 -110.62
C LYS A 44 -40.10 21.41 -111.57
N ASP A 45 -38.95 21.33 -112.23
CA ASP A 45 -38.56 22.22 -113.33
C ASP A 45 -38.33 21.38 -114.59
N ASP A 46 -38.67 21.91 -115.76
CA ASP A 46 -38.33 21.31 -117.07
C ASP A 46 -38.48 22.33 -118.23
N ILE A 47 -38.08 21.91 -119.44
CA ILE A 47 -38.17 22.71 -120.68
C ILE A 47 -38.95 21.95 -121.75
N VAL A 48 -39.87 22.62 -122.43
CA VAL A 48 -40.61 22.06 -123.58
C VAL A 48 -39.87 22.38 -124.87
N PHE A 49 -39.54 21.34 -125.64
CA PHE A 49 -38.93 21.46 -126.97
C PHE A 49 -39.91 21.02 -128.06
N ASN A 50 -39.86 21.67 -129.24
CA ASN A 50 -40.60 21.24 -130.42
C ASN A 50 -39.91 20.05 -131.14
N SER A 51 -40.51 19.55 -132.22
CA SER A 51 -39.98 18.40 -132.99
C SER A 51 -38.60 18.64 -133.63
N ARG A 52 -38.09 19.88 -133.63
CA ARG A 52 -36.73 20.23 -134.10
C ARG A 52 -35.74 20.43 -132.94
N GLY A 53 -36.15 20.20 -131.69
CA GLY A 53 -35.31 20.38 -130.51
C GLY A 53 -35.11 21.84 -130.08
N ILE A 54 -35.91 22.78 -130.60
CA ILE A 54 -35.88 24.19 -130.19
C ILE A 54 -36.90 24.40 -129.07
N PRO A 55 -36.57 25.10 -127.97
CA PRO A 55 -37.52 25.39 -126.91
C PRO A 55 -38.77 26.11 -127.44
N LEU A 56 -39.95 25.67 -127.02
CA LEU A 56 -41.23 26.17 -127.49
C LEU A 56 -41.87 27.10 -126.45
N ALA A 57 -41.86 28.40 -126.75
CA ALA A 57 -42.52 29.40 -125.93
C ALA A 57 -44.06 29.28 -126.00
N GLY A 58 -44.74 29.49 -124.87
CA GLY A 58 -46.20 29.51 -124.78
C GLY A 58 -46.89 28.14 -124.92
N ALA A 59 -46.16 27.03 -124.80
CA ALA A 59 -46.75 25.69 -124.74
C ALA A 59 -47.53 25.53 -123.42
N THR A 60 -48.69 24.89 -123.47
CA THR A 60 -49.55 24.66 -122.30
C THR A 60 -49.11 23.39 -121.57
N VAL A 61 -48.73 23.54 -120.29
CA VAL A 61 -48.34 22.47 -119.36
C VAL A 61 -49.46 22.25 -118.35
N ARG A 62 -50.04 21.07 -118.39
CA ARG A 62 -51.12 20.62 -117.50
C ARG A 62 -50.59 19.53 -116.58
N VAL A 63 -50.79 19.66 -115.28
CA VAL A 63 -50.33 18.68 -114.28
C VAL A 63 -51.54 18.00 -113.63
N CYS A 64 -51.52 16.68 -113.52
CA CYS A 64 -52.62 15.87 -113.00
C CYS A 64 -52.13 14.96 -111.88
N THR A 65 -52.92 14.77 -110.82
CA THR A 65 -52.57 13.81 -109.75
C THR A 65 -52.84 12.39 -110.21
N MET A 66 -51.92 11.46 -109.95
CA MET A 66 -52.15 10.06 -110.27
C MET A 66 -53.19 9.42 -109.33
N PRO A 67 -54.05 8.50 -109.84
CA PRO A 67 -54.09 8.01 -111.22
C PRO A 67 -54.83 8.99 -112.17
N ALA A 68 -54.11 9.59 -113.13
CA ALA A 68 -54.68 10.51 -114.12
C ALA A 68 -55.13 9.74 -115.37
N SER A 69 -56.17 10.24 -116.06
CA SER A 69 -56.65 9.65 -117.33
C SER A 69 -57.27 10.70 -118.27
N GLY A 70 -57.33 10.37 -119.58
CA GLY A 70 -57.87 11.23 -120.67
C GLY A 70 -56.84 12.19 -121.27
N GLN A 71 -57.12 12.80 -122.44
CA GLN A 71 -56.29 13.84 -123.08
C GLN A 71 -57.21 15.00 -123.54
N PRO A 72 -57.33 16.12 -122.78
CA PRO A 72 -56.44 16.52 -121.68
C PRO A 72 -56.54 15.71 -120.38
N CYS A 73 -55.41 15.47 -119.69
CA CYS A 73 -55.39 14.69 -118.44
C CYS A 73 -56.28 15.29 -117.33
N THR A 74 -56.86 14.41 -116.50
CA THR A 74 -57.67 14.75 -115.30
C THR A 74 -57.51 13.69 -114.19
N PRO A 75 -57.69 14.01 -112.90
CA PRO A 75 -57.99 15.33 -112.33
C PRO A 75 -56.75 16.23 -112.21
N LEU A 76 -56.94 17.55 -112.33
CA LEU A 76 -55.87 18.53 -112.21
C LEU A 76 -55.26 18.51 -110.81
N ALA A 77 -53.93 18.55 -110.75
CA ALA A 77 -53.20 18.74 -109.51
C ALA A 77 -53.25 20.22 -109.07
N LEU A 78 -53.31 20.45 -107.76
CA LEU A 78 -52.96 21.77 -107.21
C LEU A 78 -51.45 21.94 -107.31
N ILE A 79 -51.03 22.95 -108.06
CA ILE A 79 -49.62 23.32 -108.22
C ILE A 79 -49.41 24.74 -107.71
N TYR A 80 -48.18 25.06 -107.30
CA TYR A 80 -47.86 26.29 -106.57
C TYR A 80 -46.57 26.92 -107.11
N SER A 81 -46.38 28.22 -106.90
CA SER A 81 -45.15 28.92 -107.27
C SER A 81 -44.07 28.87 -106.17
N ASP A 82 -44.42 28.46 -104.95
CA ASP A 82 -43.53 28.40 -103.78
C ASP A 82 -43.49 27.03 -103.09
N ALA A 83 -42.38 26.77 -102.39
CA ALA A 83 -42.13 25.51 -101.67
C ALA A 83 -42.99 25.31 -100.41
N ALA A 84 -43.72 26.31 -99.92
CA ALA A 84 -44.62 26.13 -98.78
C ALA A 84 -46.04 25.72 -99.22
N LEU A 85 -46.27 25.56 -100.53
CA LEU A 85 -47.56 25.25 -101.14
C LEU A 85 -48.63 26.27 -100.77
N THR A 86 -48.27 27.56 -100.76
CA THR A 86 -49.16 28.64 -100.30
C THR A 86 -49.72 29.51 -101.42
N GLN A 87 -48.97 29.71 -102.50
CA GLN A 87 -49.38 30.49 -103.65
C GLN A 87 -49.74 29.57 -104.81
N ALA A 88 -51.03 29.25 -104.94
CA ALA A 88 -51.53 28.39 -106.00
C ALA A 88 -51.22 29.01 -107.37
N LEU A 89 -50.61 28.22 -108.23
CA LEU A 89 -50.29 28.55 -109.61
C LEU A 89 -51.37 27.96 -110.52
N ALA A 90 -51.78 28.71 -111.55
CA ALA A 90 -52.81 28.27 -112.49
C ALA A 90 -52.39 26.95 -113.18
N ASN A 91 -53.34 26.02 -113.32
CA ASN A 91 -53.13 24.74 -113.99
C ASN A 91 -54.29 24.49 -114.98
N PRO A 92 -54.05 24.47 -116.30
CA PRO A 92 -52.74 24.47 -116.97
C PRO A 92 -51.99 25.80 -116.87
N THR A 93 -50.66 25.74 -116.85
CA THR A 93 -49.77 26.92 -116.97
C THR A 93 -49.12 26.95 -118.36
N ALA A 94 -48.62 28.10 -118.80
CA ALA A 94 -47.87 28.22 -120.05
C ALA A 94 -46.35 28.19 -119.79
N THR A 95 -45.57 27.69 -120.75
CA THR A 95 -44.11 27.87 -120.76
C THR A 95 -43.74 29.32 -121.04
N ASP A 96 -42.61 29.76 -120.49
CA ASP A 96 -42.09 31.11 -120.70
C ASP A 96 -41.57 31.34 -122.14
N GLY A 97 -41.03 32.54 -122.41
CA GLY A 97 -40.48 32.92 -123.72
C GLY A 97 -39.31 32.06 -124.22
N LEU A 98 -38.74 31.20 -123.36
CA LEU A 98 -37.66 30.27 -123.65
C LEU A 98 -38.10 28.80 -123.50
N GLY A 99 -39.39 28.53 -123.34
CA GLY A 99 -39.95 27.18 -123.24
C GLY A 99 -39.84 26.51 -121.87
N ASN A 100 -39.36 27.21 -120.83
CA ASN A 100 -39.24 26.63 -119.49
C ASN A 100 -40.59 26.61 -118.75
N TYR A 101 -40.77 25.66 -117.85
CA TYR A 101 -41.81 25.69 -116.82
C TYR A 101 -41.29 25.13 -115.50
N PHE A 102 -41.89 25.57 -114.40
CA PHE A 102 -41.73 24.93 -113.11
C PHE A 102 -42.97 25.04 -112.26
N PHE A 103 -43.08 24.16 -111.27
CA PHE A 103 -44.09 24.24 -110.23
C PHE A 103 -43.67 23.49 -108.96
N TYR A 104 -44.31 23.82 -107.85
CA TYR A 104 -44.26 23.04 -106.61
C TYR A 104 -45.56 22.28 -106.41
N ALA A 105 -45.47 21.06 -105.89
CA ALA A 105 -46.63 20.27 -105.46
C ALA A 105 -46.26 19.41 -104.26
N ALA A 106 -47.24 18.87 -103.53
CA ALA A 106 -46.98 17.98 -102.40
C ALA A 106 -46.23 16.70 -102.86
N PRO A 107 -45.36 16.10 -102.03
CA PRO A 107 -44.71 14.83 -102.36
C PRO A 107 -45.73 13.78 -102.80
N GLY A 108 -45.54 13.19 -103.98
CA GLY A 108 -46.56 12.36 -104.62
C GLY A 108 -46.20 11.96 -106.06
N LYS A 109 -47.15 11.30 -106.73
CA LYS A 109 -47.02 10.88 -108.15
C LYS A 109 -48.00 11.67 -109.03
N TYR A 110 -47.50 12.18 -110.15
CA TYR A 110 -48.24 13.05 -111.06
C TYR A 110 -48.10 12.61 -112.52
N GLU A 111 -48.99 13.09 -113.36
CA GLU A 111 -48.88 13.06 -114.81
C GLU A 111 -48.77 14.49 -115.34
N ILE A 112 -47.87 14.73 -116.29
CA ILE A 112 -47.71 16.05 -116.93
C ILE A 112 -48.06 15.92 -118.42
N GLU A 113 -49.04 16.69 -118.87
CA GLU A 113 -49.42 16.81 -120.27
C GLU A 113 -48.94 18.14 -120.84
N ILE A 114 -48.32 18.10 -122.02
CA ILE A 114 -47.83 19.28 -122.72
C ILE A 114 -48.51 19.35 -124.09
N SER A 115 -49.15 20.48 -124.41
CA SER A 115 -49.85 20.75 -125.68
C SER A 115 -49.57 22.16 -126.22
N GLY A 116 -49.67 22.37 -127.54
CA GLY A 116 -49.52 23.69 -128.15
C GLY A 116 -49.44 23.66 -129.68
N PRO A 117 -49.59 24.81 -130.37
CA PRO A 117 -49.39 24.89 -131.81
C PRO A 117 -47.98 24.39 -132.18
N SER A 118 -47.86 23.58 -133.22
CA SER A 118 -46.59 23.01 -133.72
C SER A 118 -45.93 21.91 -132.88
N ILE A 119 -46.60 21.36 -131.87
CA ILE A 119 -46.25 20.08 -131.22
C ILE A 119 -47.45 19.14 -131.14
N THR A 120 -47.21 17.83 -131.20
CA THR A 120 -48.22 16.82 -130.86
C THR A 120 -48.31 16.72 -129.34
N THR A 121 -49.51 16.76 -128.77
CA THR A 121 -49.70 16.69 -127.32
C THR A 121 -49.05 15.42 -126.75
N LYS A 122 -48.25 15.57 -125.69
CA LYS A 122 -47.52 14.48 -125.03
C LYS A 122 -47.86 14.42 -123.54
N GLN A 123 -48.19 13.23 -123.05
CA GLN A 123 -48.39 12.94 -121.62
C GLN A 123 -47.18 12.19 -121.06
N ILE A 124 -46.77 12.55 -119.85
CA ILE A 124 -45.65 11.97 -119.11
C ILE A 124 -46.21 11.44 -117.78
N PRO A 125 -46.56 10.15 -117.68
CA PRO A 125 -47.10 9.57 -116.46
C PRO A 125 -46.00 9.28 -115.42
N ASN A 126 -46.39 9.16 -114.16
CA ASN A 126 -45.55 8.75 -113.03
C ASN A 126 -44.36 9.68 -112.69
N VAL A 127 -44.53 10.99 -112.84
CA VAL A 127 -43.57 11.97 -112.30
C VAL A 127 -43.66 11.97 -110.77
N ILE A 128 -42.59 11.54 -110.08
CA ILE A 128 -42.54 11.42 -108.61
C ILE A 128 -41.84 12.64 -108.00
N LEU A 129 -42.42 13.19 -106.94
CA LEU A 129 -41.80 14.22 -106.09
C LEU A 129 -41.58 13.66 -104.65
N PRO A 130 -40.34 13.57 -104.11
CA PRO A 130 -40.03 12.97 -102.78
C PRO A 130 -40.20 13.93 -101.58
N ASN A 131 -40.03 13.44 -100.33
CA ASN A 131 -40.02 14.27 -99.10
C ASN A 131 -38.65 14.92 -98.82
N ASP A 132 -38.63 16.02 -98.05
CA ASP A 132 -37.40 16.75 -97.69
C ASP A 132 -36.50 15.93 -96.73
N PRO A 133 -35.23 15.64 -97.08
CA PRO A 133 -34.30 14.87 -96.24
C PRO A 133 -33.87 15.55 -94.93
N ALA A 134 -34.21 16.82 -94.67
CA ALA A 134 -33.86 17.51 -93.43
C ALA A 134 -34.67 17.08 -92.17
N SER A 135 -35.62 16.15 -92.28
CA SER A 135 -36.41 15.66 -91.13
C SER A 135 -36.85 14.18 -91.24
N PRO A 136 -35.94 13.19 -91.09
CA PRO A 136 -36.31 11.77 -91.13
C PRO A 136 -36.93 11.29 -89.80
N THR A 137 -38.10 10.64 -89.88
CA THR A 137 -38.70 9.88 -88.77
C THR A 137 -38.57 8.38 -89.02
N PHE A 138 -37.95 7.64 -88.09
CA PHE A 138 -37.83 6.18 -88.14
C PHE A 138 -38.84 5.51 -87.17
N SER A 139 -39.58 4.49 -87.61
CA SER A 139 -40.47 3.70 -86.74
C SER A 139 -40.00 2.23 -86.67
N GLY A 140 -39.28 1.87 -85.59
CA GLY A 140 -38.78 0.50 -85.36
C GLY A 140 -37.58 0.44 -84.42
N GLY A 141 -37.18 -0.77 -84.01
CA GLY A 141 -35.98 -1.00 -83.19
C GLY A 141 -34.70 -0.65 -83.97
N ILE A 142 -33.79 0.11 -83.36
CA ILE A 142 -32.52 0.51 -83.96
C ILE A 142 -31.47 -0.56 -83.65
N SER A 143 -31.10 -1.39 -84.62
CA SER A 143 -29.92 -2.26 -84.51
C SER A 143 -28.77 -1.68 -85.34
N ALA A 144 -27.89 -0.90 -84.70
CA ALA A 144 -26.68 -0.37 -85.33
C ALA A 144 -25.44 -0.92 -84.62
N PHE A 145 -24.42 -1.33 -85.38
CA PHE A 145 -23.12 -1.74 -84.83
C PHE A 145 -22.35 -0.57 -84.18
N SER A 146 -22.72 0.68 -84.53
CA SER A 146 -22.34 1.88 -83.79
C SER A 146 -23.42 2.96 -83.93
N LEU A 147 -23.91 3.49 -82.81
CA LEU A 147 -24.78 4.66 -82.76
C LEU A 147 -23.98 5.83 -82.18
N ASN A 148 -23.64 6.82 -83.01
CA ASN A 148 -22.97 8.04 -82.55
C ASN A 148 -23.97 9.19 -82.60
N LEU A 149 -24.42 9.65 -81.43
CA LEU A 149 -25.37 10.76 -81.30
C LEU A 149 -24.58 12.02 -80.93
N SER A 150 -24.83 13.12 -81.62
CA SER A 150 -24.27 14.43 -81.26
C SER A 150 -24.95 15.07 -80.05
N GLY A 151 -26.04 14.47 -79.55
CA GLY A 151 -26.80 14.91 -78.39
C GLY A 151 -27.10 13.77 -77.41
N ASN A 152 -27.80 14.10 -76.33
CA ASN A 152 -28.09 13.15 -75.25
C ASN A 152 -28.98 11.99 -75.72
N LEU A 153 -28.68 10.78 -75.25
CA LEU A 153 -29.57 9.63 -75.35
C LEU A 153 -30.49 9.58 -74.12
N THR A 154 -31.80 9.71 -74.32
CA THR A 154 -32.80 9.51 -73.27
C THR A 154 -33.47 8.15 -73.43
N VAL A 155 -33.38 7.29 -72.42
CA VAL A 155 -34.04 5.97 -72.38
C VAL A 155 -35.15 6.02 -71.33
N ASN A 156 -36.41 5.98 -71.74
CA ASN A 156 -37.59 6.05 -70.85
C ASN A 156 -37.89 4.72 -70.11
N GLY A 157 -36.90 3.82 -70.01
CA GLY A 157 -37.01 2.51 -69.36
C GLY A 157 -35.66 2.02 -68.83
N SER A 158 -35.59 0.79 -68.33
CA SER A 158 -34.35 0.22 -67.82
C SER A 158 -33.30 0.07 -68.93
N THR A 159 -32.10 0.57 -68.69
CA THR A 159 -30.94 0.33 -69.54
C THR A 159 -30.03 -0.73 -68.90
N THR A 160 -29.58 -1.71 -69.68
CA THR A 160 -28.57 -2.69 -69.26
C THR A 160 -27.31 -2.44 -70.07
N VAL A 161 -26.27 -1.91 -69.42
CA VAL A 161 -24.95 -1.70 -70.05
C VAL A 161 -24.06 -2.87 -69.69
N VAL A 162 -23.69 -3.70 -70.67
CA VAL A 162 -22.71 -4.77 -70.50
C VAL A 162 -21.36 -4.27 -71.02
N GLY A 163 -20.49 -3.83 -70.12
CA GLY A 163 -19.20 -3.20 -70.43
C GLY A 163 -18.93 -1.96 -69.57
N ASN A 164 -17.93 -1.15 -69.95
CA ASN A 164 -17.58 0.07 -69.21
C ASN A 164 -18.51 1.23 -69.56
N LEU A 165 -19.17 1.81 -68.56
CA LEU A 165 -19.90 3.08 -68.69
C LEU A 165 -18.97 4.25 -68.31
N ALA A 166 -18.46 4.98 -69.29
CA ALA A 166 -17.69 6.19 -69.06
C ALA A 166 -18.63 7.41 -68.97
N SER A 167 -19.26 7.63 -67.81
CA SER A 167 -20.05 8.85 -67.54
C SER A 167 -19.24 9.83 -66.69
N GLY A 168 -19.17 11.10 -67.09
CA GLY A 168 -18.50 12.14 -66.30
C GLY A 168 -19.14 12.40 -64.93
N THR A 169 -20.43 12.11 -64.77
CA THR A 169 -21.15 12.22 -63.49
C THR A 169 -22.29 11.21 -63.45
N LEU A 170 -22.39 10.42 -62.38
CA LEU A 170 -23.50 9.51 -62.11
C LEU A 170 -24.43 10.17 -61.08
N SER A 171 -25.60 10.65 -61.51
CA SER A 171 -26.58 11.30 -60.63
C SER A 171 -27.69 10.32 -60.27
N MET A 172 -27.86 10.03 -58.98
CA MET A 172 -28.86 9.09 -58.46
C MET A 172 -30.01 9.86 -57.80
N THR A 173 -31.09 10.10 -58.54
CA THR A 173 -32.29 10.82 -58.06
C THR A 173 -33.41 9.83 -57.80
N ASN A 174 -33.30 9.04 -56.71
CA ASN A 174 -34.45 8.30 -56.19
C ASN A 174 -34.28 8.00 -54.69
N GLN A 175 -34.56 8.99 -53.83
CA GLN A 175 -34.92 8.69 -52.44
C GLN A 175 -36.32 9.24 -52.17
N ALA A 176 -37.25 8.32 -51.89
CA ALA A 176 -38.67 8.59 -51.79
C ALA A 176 -39.10 9.21 -50.44
N THR A 177 -38.18 9.69 -49.59
CA THR A 177 -38.51 10.37 -48.32
C THR A 177 -37.31 11.20 -47.79
N PRO A 178 -37.36 12.54 -47.75
CA PRO A 178 -36.21 13.39 -47.36
C PRO A 178 -36.09 13.62 -45.84
N PRO A 179 -34.88 13.64 -45.24
CA PRO A 179 -34.64 14.32 -43.96
C PRO A 179 -34.37 15.82 -44.23
N GLY A 180 -35.42 16.64 -44.25
CA GLY A 180 -35.31 18.10 -44.35
C GLY A 180 -34.81 18.62 -45.70
N ALA A 181 -35.08 19.89 -45.99
CA ALA A 181 -34.66 20.53 -47.23
C ALA A 181 -33.13 20.65 -47.30
N ALA A 182 -32.48 19.86 -48.15
CA ALA A 182 -31.09 20.09 -48.53
C ALA A 182 -31.01 21.43 -49.26
N GLY A 183 -30.12 22.32 -48.81
CA GLY A 183 -29.72 23.48 -49.60
C GLY A 183 -29.22 22.99 -50.97
N ALA A 184 -29.53 23.73 -52.02
CA ALA A 184 -29.19 23.31 -53.38
C ALA A 184 -27.68 23.01 -53.51
N GLY A 185 -27.37 21.78 -53.91
CA GLY A 185 -26.05 21.42 -54.37
C GLY A 185 -25.90 19.97 -54.80
N THR A 186 -24.80 19.68 -55.48
CA THR A 186 -24.50 18.42 -56.15
C THR A 186 -23.31 17.76 -55.49
N VAL A 187 -23.54 16.64 -54.81
CA VAL A 187 -22.45 15.82 -54.26
C VAL A 187 -21.83 14.97 -55.37
N ASN A 188 -20.57 15.22 -55.69
CA ASN A 188 -19.83 14.47 -56.73
C ASN A 188 -19.02 13.36 -56.09
N VAL A 189 -19.38 12.09 -56.33
CA VAL A 189 -18.61 10.92 -55.87
C VAL A 189 -17.67 10.46 -56.98
N TYR A 190 -16.37 10.35 -56.70
CA TYR A 190 -15.35 9.95 -57.66
C TYR A 190 -14.20 9.23 -56.99
N THR A 191 -13.36 8.56 -57.79
CA THR A 191 -12.07 8.04 -57.32
C THR A 191 -10.93 8.90 -57.83
N LYS A 192 -9.96 9.21 -56.98
CA LYS A 192 -8.77 9.94 -57.44
C LYS A 192 -7.84 8.99 -58.19
N THR A 193 -7.26 9.48 -59.27
CA THR A 193 -6.28 8.70 -60.04
C THR A 193 -5.03 8.36 -59.22
N ALA A 194 -4.68 9.23 -58.26
CA ALA A 194 -3.46 9.14 -57.45
C ALA A 194 -3.47 7.97 -56.44
N ASP A 195 -4.61 7.63 -55.85
CA ASP A 195 -4.71 6.60 -54.82
C ASP A 195 -5.80 5.55 -55.06
N LYS A 196 -6.61 5.74 -56.12
CA LYS A 196 -7.72 4.87 -56.51
C LYS A 196 -8.79 4.70 -55.42
N ARG A 197 -8.90 5.64 -54.48
CA ARG A 197 -9.88 5.58 -53.38
C ARG A 197 -11.08 6.47 -53.65
N LEU A 198 -12.20 6.21 -52.97
CA LEU A 198 -13.48 6.90 -53.14
C LEU A 198 -13.52 8.21 -52.34
N TYR A 199 -13.88 9.31 -52.99
CA TYR A 199 -14.04 10.66 -52.45
C TYR A 199 -15.42 11.19 -52.79
N TYR A 200 -15.92 12.15 -52.02
CA TYR A 200 -17.00 13.02 -52.48
C TYR A 200 -16.59 14.49 -52.39
N LYS A 201 -17.10 15.33 -53.28
CA LYS A 201 -17.07 16.79 -53.11
C LYS A 201 -18.43 17.25 -52.66
N ASP A 202 -18.46 18.04 -51.59
CA ASP A 202 -19.68 18.73 -51.17
C ASP A 202 -20.03 19.87 -52.13
N ASP A 203 -21.14 20.53 -51.83
CA ASP A 203 -21.77 21.57 -52.65
C ASP A 203 -20.94 22.85 -52.76
N THR A 204 -19.90 23.00 -51.92
CA THR A 204 -18.93 24.10 -51.97
C THR A 204 -17.69 23.75 -52.80
N GLY A 205 -17.62 22.54 -53.33
CA GLY A 205 -16.45 22.00 -54.01
C GLY A 205 -15.40 21.45 -53.06
N THR A 206 -15.68 21.40 -51.76
CA THR A 206 -14.78 20.86 -50.74
C THR A 206 -14.77 19.34 -50.84
N GLU A 207 -13.61 18.80 -51.15
CA GLU A 207 -13.41 17.36 -51.29
C GLU A 207 -13.24 16.71 -49.92
N ILE A 208 -14.10 15.74 -49.61
CA ILE A 208 -14.07 14.93 -48.39
C ILE A 208 -13.80 13.48 -48.78
N GLY A 209 -12.64 12.98 -48.35
CA GLY A 209 -12.25 11.59 -48.52
C GLY A 209 -10.75 11.35 -48.25
N PRO A 210 -10.29 10.09 -48.37
CA PRO A 210 -11.07 8.94 -48.83
C PRO A 210 -12.14 8.50 -47.82
N ILE A 211 -13.36 8.25 -48.32
CA ILE A 211 -14.53 7.81 -47.52
C ILE A 211 -14.30 6.39 -46.94
N ALA A 212 -13.31 5.67 -47.47
CA ALA A 212 -12.79 4.44 -46.88
C ALA A 212 -11.35 4.67 -46.38
N ALA A 213 -11.23 5.07 -45.13
CA ALA A 213 -10.06 4.80 -44.31
C ALA A 213 -10.39 4.43 -42.84
N ALA A 214 -11.63 4.10 -42.47
CA ALA A 214 -11.95 3.87 -41.05
C ALA A 214 -13.22 3.04 -40.76
N SER A 215 -13.37 1.81 -41.30
CA SER A 215 -14.17 0.77 -40.60
C SER A 215 -13.33 0.12 -39.49
N GLY A 216 -12.82 0.97 -38.62
CA GLY A 216 -11.88 0.70 -37.54
C GLY A 216 -11.15 2.00 -37.23
N ALA A 217 -11.15 2.42 -35.96
CA ALA A 217 -10.40 3.58 -35.49
C ALA A 217 -8.98 3.58 -36.10
N GLN A 218 -8.57 4.68 -36.72
CA GLN A 218 -7.23 4.80 -37.28
C GLN A 218 -6.19 4.65 -36.15
N THR A 219 -5.45 3.54 -36.11
CA THR A 219 -4.49 3.24 -35.03
C THR A 219 -3.15 3.98 -35.17
N ASN A 220 -3.03 4.88 -36.15
CA ASN A 220 -1.83 5.66 -36.44
C ASN A 220 -2.06 7.19 -36.44
N ALA A 221 -3.26 7.65 -36.09
CA ALA A 221 -3.59 9.06 -35.89
C ALA A 221 -4.26 9.24 -34.52
N VAL A 222 -4.05 10.39 -33.87
CA VAL A 222 -4.72 10.72 -32.61
C VAL A 222 -6.22 10.85 -32.88
N ASN A 223 -7.01 9.88 -32.46
CA ASN A 223 -8.47 9.96 -32.49
C ASN A 223 -8.96 10.71 -31.24
N THR A 224 -9.60 11.86 -31.44
CA THR A 224 -10.32 12.56 -30.37
C THR A 224 -11.81 12.22 -30.50
N PHE A 225 -12.32 11.38 -29.61
CA PHE A 225 -13.75 11.07 -29.56
C PHE A 225 -14.50 12.18 -28.83
N THR A 226 -15.41 12.89 -29.51
CA THR A 226 -16.22 13.98 -28.93
C THR A 226 -17.59 13.52 -28.45
N ALA A 227 -17.84 12.21 -28.43
CA ALA A 227 -19.08 11.59 -27.96
C ALA A 227 -18.83 10.19 -27.39
N ASN A 228 -19.73 9.70 -26.53
CA ASN A 228 -19.66 8.36 -25.95
C ASN A 228 -19.59 7.30 -27.06
N GLN A 229 -18.63 6.39 -26.95
CA GLN A 229 -18.48 5.24 -27.83
C GLN A 229 -19.02 4.01 -27.11
N ASN A 230 -19.87 3.23 -27.76
CA ASN A 230 -20.34 1.96 -27.23
C ASN A 230 -19.44 0.84 -27.74
N PHE A 231 -18.67 0.21 -26.86
CA PHE A 231 -17.83 -0.94 -27.20
C PHE A 231 -18.50 -2.20 -26.65
N ASP A 232 -19.16 -2.96 -27.53
CA ASP A 232 -19.92 -4.17 -27.14
C ASP A 232 -19.03 -5.42 -26.93
N SER A 233 -17.71 -5.30 -27.06
CA SER A 233 -16.72 -6.35 -26.81
C SER A 233 -15.43 -5.79 -26.17
N GLY A 234 -14.53 -6.67 -25.72
CA GLY A 234 -13.29 -6.28 -25.03
C GLY A 234 -12.44 -5.29 -25.84
N MET A 235 -12.11 -4.16 -25.21
CA MET A 235 -11.18 -3.17 -25.74
C MET A 235 -9.75 -3.59 -25.38
N HIS A 236 -8.91 -3.84 -26.39
CA HIS A 236 -7.48 -4.14 -26.22
C HIS A 236 -6.66 -2.99 -26.80
N VAL A 237 -6.04 -2.17 -25.95
CA VAL A 237 -5.16 -1.07 -26.38
C VAL A 237 -3.69 -1.50 -26.33
N LYS A 238 -2.84 -0.91 -27.20
CA LYS A 238 -1.37 -1.17 -27.18
C LYS A 238 -0.63 -0.42 -26.07
N GLY A 239 -1.32 0.45 -25.33
CA GLY A 239 -0.84 1.05 -24.08
C GLY A 239 -1.33 0.23 -22.87
N PRO A 240 -1.00 0.61 -21.63
CA PRO A 240 -1.51 -0.11 -20.46
C PRO A 240 -3.06 -0.07 -20.45
N ASP A 241 -3.68 -1.24 -20.61
CA ASP A 241 -5.13 -1.50 -20.56
C ASP A 241 -5.76 -1.01 -19.23
N PRO A 242 -7.08 -0.75 -19.19
CA PRO A 242 -7.66 0.54 -18.80
C PRO A 242 -7.52 0.86 -17.31
N TYR A 243 -6.88 2.01 -17.04
CA TYR A 243 -6.92 2.66 -15.75
C TYR A 243 -7.94 3.79 -15.72
N TYR A 244 -8.52 4.03 -14.55
CA TYR A 244 -9.25 5.26 -14.24
C TYR A 244 -8.21 6.34 -13.93
N ASP A 245 -7.90 7.15 -14.95
CA ASP A 245 -6.95 8.26 -14.84
C ASP A 245 -7.56 9.42 -14.06
N VAL A 246 -6.96 9.79 -12.93
CA VAL A 246 -7.43 10.90 -12.09
C VAL A 246 -7.56 12.22 -12.85
N THR A 247 -6.74 12.46 -13.88
CA THR A 247 -6.80 13.68 -14.71
C THR A 247 -8.07 13.77 -15.53
N ARG A 248 -8.67 12.63 -15.88
CA ARG A 248 -9.94 12.57 -16.61
C ARG A 248 -11.16 12.81 -15.72
N PHE A 249 -10.98 12.74 -14.40
CA PHE A 249 -12.02 13.02 -13.41
C PHE A 249 -11.88 14.40 -12.77
N GLY A 250 -11.06 15.29 -13.36
CA GLY A 250 -10.90 16.67 -12.93
C GLY A 250 -9.94 16.85 -11.77
N SER A 251 -8.89 16.01 -11.67
CA SER A 251 -7.83 16.25 -10.69
C SER A 251 -7.08 17.56 -10.97
N TYR A 252 -6.66 18.19 -9.88
CA TYR A 252 -5.67 19.24 -9.91
C TYR A 252 -4.26 18.64 -9.92
N GLN A 253 -3.40 19.17 -10.79
CA GLN A 253 -1.98 18.84 -10.88
C GLN A 253 -1.16 20.10 -10.58
N GLY A 254 -0.49 20.13 -9.44
CA GLY A 254 0.40 21.21 -9.04
C GLY A 254 1.86 20.96 -9.43
N SER A 255 2.68 22.00 -9.34
CA SER A 255 4.15 21.89 -9.36
C SER A 255 4.72 21.70 -7.95
N TYR A 256 5.78 20.92 -7.82
CA TYR A 256 6.50 20.69 -6.56
C TYR A 256 7.14 21.99 -6.00
N PRO A 257 7.21 22.21 -4.66
CA PRO A 257 6.93 21.28 -3.54
C PRO A 257 5.52 21.26 -2.95
N THR A 258 4.67 22.24 -3.25
CA THR A 258 3.33 22.34 -2.64
C THR A 258 2.33 22.87 -3.64
N ALA A 259 1.13 22.29 -3.65
CA ALA A 259 0.01 22.91 -4.33
C ALA A 259 -0.24 24.33 -3.77
N PRO A 260 -0.51 25.32 -4.64
CA PRO A 260 -0.82 26.68 -4.21
C PRO A 260 -2.05 26.72 -3.32
N THR A 261 -2.03 27.69 -2.40
CA THR A 261 -3.08 27.93 -1.41
C THR A 261 -3.52 29.39 -1.52
N THR A 262 -4.77 29.67 -1.18
CA THR A 262 -5.27 31.05 -1.11
C THR A 262 -6.15 31.24 0.12
N THR A 263 -6.69 32.43 0.31
CA THR A 263 -7.76 32.68 1.27
C THR A 263 -9.07 32.98 0.55
N GLY A 264 -10.20 32.80 1.21
CA GLY A 264 -11.50 33.09 0.64
C GLY A 264 -12.57 33.37 1.68
N SER A 265 -13.64 34.02 1.23
CA SER A 265 -14.82 34.32 2.04
C SER A 265 -16.07 33.75 1.38
N ILE A 266 -16.90 33.07 2.17
CA ILE A 266 -18.18 32.51 1.73
C ILE A 266 -19.19 32.66 2.89
N THR A 267 -20.43 33.01 2.54
CA THR A 267 -21.51 33.22 3.52
C THR A 267 -22.34 31.94 3.67
N SER A 268 -22.78 31.63 4.88
CA SER A 268 -23.70 30.52 5.14
C SER A 268 -24.93 30.58 4.21
N GLY A 269 -25.33 29.43 3.67
CA GLY A 269 -26.40 29.28 2.70
C GLY A 269 -26.04 29.66 1.26
N GLN A 270 -24.83 30.17 1.00
CA GLN A 270 -24.39 30.59 -0.34
C GLN A 270 -23.36 29.62 -0.94
N THR A 271 -23.32 29.56 -2.27
CA THR A 271 -22.34 28.80 -3.06
C THR A 271 -21.21 29.67 -3.63
N THR A 272 -21.26 30.99 -3.42
CA THR A 272 -20.28 31.92 -4.00
C THR A 272 -19.10 32.13 -3.05
N LEU A 273 -17.93 31.62 -3.43
CA LEU A 273 -16.66 31.83 -2.75
C LEU A 273 -15.89 32.96 -3.42
N THR A 274 -15.49 33.98 -2.65
CA THR A 274 -14.68 35.10 -3.15
C THR A 274 -13.25 35.00 -2.63
N THR A 275 -12.26 35.05 -3.50
CA THR A 275 -10.82 35.03 -3.18
C THR A 275 -10.18 36.41 -3.43
N PRO A 276 -9.10 36.79 -2.73
CA PRO A 276 -8.44 38.09 -2.90
C PRO A 276 -7.83 38.32 -4.28
N SER A 277 -7.44 37.24 -4.96
CA SER A 277 -6.88 37.22 -6.30
C SER A 277 -7.39 36.00 -7.06
N ALA A 278 -7.21 36.01 -8.38
CA ALA A 278 -7.50 34.84 -9.20
C ALA A 278 -6.79 33.60 -8.64
N PHE A 279 -7.56 32.55 -8.37
CA PHE A 279 -7.05 31.28 -7.87
C PHE A 279 -6.89 30.32 -9.05
N ASP A 280 -5.82 29.51 -9.06
CA ASP A 280 -5.44 28.63 -10.17
C ASP A 280 -6.28 27.34 -10.21
N VAL A 281 -7.59 27.49 -10.02
CA VAL A 281 -8.58 26.42 -10.11
C VAL A 281 -9.38 26.53 -11.41
N ALA A 282 -9.58 25.42 -12.10
CA ALA A 282 -10.42 25.33 -13.29
C ALA A 282 -11.85 24.89 -12.95
N ASN A 283 -12.82 25.25 -13.81
CA ASN A 283 -14.16 24.68 -13.70
C ASN A 283 -14.08 23.15 -13.81
N GLY A 284 -14.72 22.45 -12.88
CA GLY A 284 -14.66 20.99 -12.81
C GLY A 284 -13.74 20.45 -11.71
N GLN A 285 -12.79 21.24 -11.22
CA GLN A 285 -11.90 20.87 -10.10
C GLN A 285 -12.58 21.10 -8.75
N TYR A 286 -11.96 20.61 -7.69
CA TYR A 286 -12.49 20.69 -6.32
C TYR A 286 -11.60 21.55 -5.43
N VAL A 287 -12.24 22.27 -4.52
CA VAL A 287 -11.59 23.08 -3.50
C VAL A 287 -12.16 22.74 -2.13
N THR A 288 -11.31 22.91 -1.12
CA THR A 288 -11.67 22.80 0.29
C THR A 288 -11.54 24.16 0.96
N VAL A 289 -12.59 24.59 1.65
CA VAL A 289 -12.64 25.85 2.42
C VAL A 289 -12.75 25.51 3.90
N TYR A 290 -11.73 25.85 4.68
CA TYR A 290 -11.72 25.54 6.12
C TYR A 290 -12.79 26.32 6.90
N GLY A 291 -13.49 25.64 7.81
CA GLY A 291 -14.51 26.21 8.70
C GLY A 291 -15.85 26.59 8.05
N ALA A 292 -16.01 26.36 6.74
CA ALA A 292 -17.25 26.67 6.01
C ALA A 292 -18.30 25.54 6.06
N GLY A 293 -17.93 24.38 6.62
CA GLY A 293 -18.81 23.22 6.83
C GLY A 293 -19.72 23.38 8.06
N PRO A 294 -20.50 22.34 8.39
CA PRO A 294 -21.33 22.33 9.60
C PRO A 294 -20.48 22.31 10.87
N THR A 295 -21.07 22.63 12.01
CA THR A 295 -20.40 22.50 13.32
C THR A 295 -20.21 21.04 13.68
N ALA A 296 -19.00 20.68 14.11
CA ALA A 296 -18.66 19.33 14.53
C ALA A 296 -19.58 18.84 15.66
N THR A 297 -20.03 17.60 15.58
CA THR A 297 -20.93 16.97 16.57
C THR A 297 -20.21 15.99 17.50
N ILE A 298 -18.90 15.83 17.35
CA ILE A 298 -18.07 14.99 18.20
C ILE A 298 -18.00 15.52 19.64
N TYR A 299 -18.05 14.62 20.61
CA TYR A 299 -18.02 15.00 22.01
C TYR A 299 -16.59 15.24 22.50
N THR A 300 -16.48 16.13 23.48
CA THR A 300 -15.22 16.43 24.16
C THR A 300 -14.67 15.19 24.89
N PRO A 301 -13.38 14.85 24.72
CA PRO A 301 -12.74 13.78 25.48
C PRO A 301 -12.92 13.96 26.99
N GLY A 302 -13.37 12.90 27.65
CA GLY A 302 -13.63 12.87 29.10
C GLY A 302 -14.89 13.64 29.56
N ALA A 303 -15.66 14.23 28.66
CA ALA A 303 -16.94 14.84 29.00
C ALA A 303 -18.07 13.80 29.08
N ALA A 304 -19.13 14.16 29.81
CA ALA A 304 -20.34 13.34 29.92
C ALA A 304 -21.08 13.25 28.58
N VAL A 305 -21.53 12.05 28.25
CA VAL A 305 -22.29 11.76 27.02
C VAL A 305 -23.75 11.46 27.35
N PRO A 306 -24.71 11.80 26.47
CA PRO A 306 -26.12 11.47 26.67
C PRO A 306 -26.37 9.95 26.66
N VAL A 307 -27.24 9.50 27.56
CA VAL A 307 -27.79 8.13 27.53
C VAL A 307 -29.00 8.13 26.58
N SER A 308 -28.92 7.32 25.53
CA SER A 308 -29.96 7.24 24.49
C SER A 308 -31.15 6.40 24.92
N SER A 309 -30.90 5.33 25.68
CA SER A 309 -31.94 4.51 26.30
C SER A 309 -31.34 3.62 27.40
N MET A 310 -32.21 3.12 28.28
CA MET A 310 -31.84 2.14 29.30
C MET A 310 -32.92 1.07 29.40
N SER A 311 -32.54 -0.19 29.60
CA SER A 311 -33.47 -1.29 29.92
C SER A 311 -32.92 -2.08 31.09
N VAL A 312 -33.79 -2.66 31.93
CA VAL A 312 -33.40 -3.49 33.08
C VAL A 312 -34.03 -4.86 32.96
N ALA A 313 -33.22 -5.90 33.10
CA ALA A 313 -33.65 -7.29 33.25
C ALA A 313 -32.88 -7.95 34.40
N SER A 314 -33.59 -8.49 35.39
CA SER A 314 -33.02 -9.23 36.52
C SER A 314 -31.89 -8.44 37.24
N ASN A 315 -32.15 -7.17 37.58
CA ASN A 315 -31.20 -6.27 38.24
C ASN A 315 -29.94 -5.91 37.42
N VAL A 316 -29.95 -6.17 36.11
CA VAL A 316 -28.90 -5.73 35.19
C VAL A 316 -29.50 -4.68 34.25
N ALA A 317 -28.97 -3.46 34.30
CA ALA A 317 -29.34 -2.40 33.37
C ALA A 317 -28.43 -2.46 32.15
N THR A 318 -29.01 -2.54 30.95
CA THR A 318 -28.33 -2.27 29.68
C THR A 318 -28.48 -0.79 29.36
N VAL A 319 -27.36 -0.07 29.32
CA VAL A 319 -27.30 1.37 29.06
C VAL A 319 -26.80 1.57 27.64
N ASN A 320 -27.60 2.22 26.80
CA ASN A 320 -27.20 2.62 25.46
C ASN A 320 -26.82 4.10 25.47
N VAL A 321 -25.71 4.44 24.82
CA VAL A 321 -25.18 5.80 24.73
C VAL A 321 -24.99 6.20 23.28
N ASN A 322 -24.90 7.50 23.02
CA ASN A 322 -24.63 8.01 21.66
C ASN A 322 -23.15 7.87 21.26
N GLU A 323 -22.26 7.74 22.24
CA GLU A 323 -20.84 7.51 22.03
C GLU A 323 -20.26 6.78 23.24
N TRP A 324 -19.19 6.02 23.02
CA TRP A 324 -18.52 5.28 24.08
C TRP A 324 -17.95 6.20 25.17
N ALA A 325 -18.37 5.97 26.42
CA ALA A 325 -18.10 6.86 27.56
C ALA A 325 -17.04 6.35 28.55
N ALA A 326 -16.80 5.04 28.60
CA ALA A 326 -15.99 4.38 29.63
C ALA A 326 -15.53 2.97 29.21
N GLY A 327 -14.41 2.50 29.75
CA GLY A 327 -13.89 1.15 29.49
C GLY A 327 -14.63 0.06 30.27
N PHE A 328 -14.45 -1.22 29.87
CA PHE A 328 -14.96 -2.37 30.64
C PHE A 328 -14.28 -2.50 32.00
N GLY A 329 -15.06 -2.83 33.03
CA GLY A 329 -14.59 -2.90 34.41
C GLY A 329 -14.30 -1.53 35.03
N GLN A 330 -14.48 -0.44 34.27
CA GLN A 330 -14.32 0.91 34.78
C GLN A 330 -15.59 1.36 35.52
N SER A 331 -15.44 2.18 36.55
CA SER A 331 -16.59 2.85 37.16
C SER A 331 -17.07 4.01 36.29
N VAL A 332 -18.38 4.13 36.14
CA VAL A 332 -19.10 5.21 35.46
C VAL A 332 -19.97 5.97 36.45
N ILE A 333 -20.15 7.25 36.21
CA ILE A 333 -21.10 8.10 36.93
C ILE A 333 -22.27 8.38 35.98
N ILE A 334 -23.47 7.93 36.35
CA ILE A 334 -24.72 8.30 35.68
C ILE A 334 -25.40 9.39 36.49
N ALA A 335 -25.85 10.44 35.81
CA ALA A 335 -26.50 11.58 36.45
C ALA A 335 -27.60 12.17 35.55
N GLY A 336 -28.54 12.90 36.16
CA GLY A 336 -29.61 13.59 35.44
C GLY A 336 -30.80 12.70 35.03
N SER A 337 -30.83 11.44 35.48
CA SER A 337 -31.97 10.56 35.29
C SER A 337 -33.15 10.99 36.15
N THR A 338 -34.35 11.02 35.58
CA THR A 338 -35.62 11.23 36.30
C THR A 338 -35.92 10.09 37.26
N ASP A 339 -35.42 8.90 36.94
CA ASP A 339 -35.43 7.76 37.85
C ASP A 339 -34.12 7.75 38.66
N THR A 340 -34.23 8.06 39.94
CA THR A 340 -33.10 8.23 40.85
C THR A 340 -32.33 6.93 41.09
N ALA A 341 -32.91 5.76 40.82
CA ALA A 341 -32.22 4.47 40.96
C ALA A 341 -31.04 4.34 39.99
N PHE A 342 -31.05 5.10 38.89
CA PHE A 342 -29.97 5.15 37.91
C PHE A 342 -28.96 6.27 38.16
N ASN A 343 -29.16 7.15 39.14
CA ASN A 343 -28.18 8.19 39.46
C ASN A 343 -27.17 7.64 40.48
N GLY A 344 -25.88 7.66 40.14
CA GLY A 344 -24.84 7.13 41.03
C GLY A 344 -23.57 6.70 40.29
N THR A 345 -22.67 6.06 41.05
CA THR A 345 -21.46 5.44 40.50
C THR A 345 -21.68 3.94 40.37
N PHE A 346 -21.45 3.39 39.18
CA PHE A 346 -21.65 1.98 38.85
C PHE A 346 -20.40 1.42 38.19
N THR A 347 -20.12 0.13 38.35
CA THR A 347 -19.04 -0.54 37.61
C THR A 347 -19.61 -1.19 36.35
N THR A 348 -18.96 -1.00 35.21
CA THR A 348 -19.35 -1.63 33.95
C THR A 348 -18.96 -3.12 33.97
N ASN A 349 -19.91 -4.02 33.69
CA ASN A 349 -19.67 -5.47 33.78
C ASN A 349 -19.32 -6.10 32.42
N THR A 350 -20.22 -5.95 31.46
CA THR A 350 -20.05 -6.38 30.07
C THR A 350 -20.46 -5.25 29.16
N GLY A 351 -19.96 -5.25 27.94
CA GLY A 351 -20.58 -4.44 26.92
C GLY A 351 -19.99 -4.70 25.56
N ASN A 352 -20.54 -3.96 24.61
CA ASN A 352 -20.25 -4.11 23.21
C ASN A 352 -19.94 -2.72 22.69
N ALA A 353 -18.65 -2.44 22.52
CA ALA A 353 -18.18 -1.14 22.01
C ALA A 353 -18.79 -0.82 20.64
N ASN A 354 -19.05 -1.84 19.81
CA ASN A 354 -19.69 -1.69 18.50
C ASN A 354 -21.20 -1.40 18.59
N ALA A 355 -21.84 -1.67 19.72
CA ALA A 355 -23.25 -1.37 19.96
C ALA A 355 -23.47 -0.15 20.88
N PHE A 356 -22.39 0.61 21.18
CA PHE A 356 -22.41 1.75 22.11
C PHE A 356 -23.21 1.45 23.39
N SER A 357 -23.01 0.26 23.95
CA SER A 357 -23.79 -0.22 25.09
C SER A 357 -22.94 -0.98 26.11
N PHE A 358 -23.28 -0.81 27.37
CA PHE A 358 -22.67 -1.52 28.49
C PHE A 358 -23.73 -1.87 29.53
N THR A 359 -23.40 -2.84 30.38
CA THR A 359 -24.25 -3.27 31.47
C THR A 359 -23.72 -2.81 32.82
N ILE A 360 -24.65 -2.49 33.71
CA ILE A 360 -24.38 -2.16 35.12
C ILE A 360 -25.33 -2.96 36.01
N ASN A 361 -24.86 -3.30 37.22
CA ASN A 361 -25.74 -3.86 38.24
C ASN A 361 -26.52 -2.72 38.89
N VAL A 362 -27.84 -2.88 38.99
CA VAL A 362 -28.77 -1.92 39.61
C VAL A 362 -29.77 -2.66 40.49
N THR A 363 -30.33 -2.01 41.50
CA THR A 363 -31.51 -2.53 42.20
C THR A 363 -32.75 -1.84 41.64
N HIS A 364 -33.37 -2.45 40.62
CA HIS A 364 -34.50 -1.87 39.91
C HIS A 364 -35.41 -2.96 39.32
N ALA A 365 -36.72 -2.70 39.23
CA ALA A 365 -37.66 -3.62 38.59
C ALA A 365 -37.39 -3.74 37.08
N ASN A 366 -37.86 -4.80 36.43
CA ASN A 366 -37.66 -4.95 34.98
C ASN A 366 -38.38 -3.83 34.19
N CYS A 367 -37.71 -3.24 33.20
CA CYS A 367 -38.25 -2.21 32.31
C CYS A 367 -37.57 -2.22 30.94
N ASN A 368 -38.31 -1.92 29.86
CA ASN A 368 -37.75 -1.85 28.50
C ASN A 368 -38.64 -1.00 27.55
N PRO A 369 -38.28 0.24 27.22
CA PRO A 369 -37.23 1.05 27.85
C PRO A 369 -37.66 1.55 29.25
N CYS A 370 -36.70 1.86 30.11
CA CYS A 370 -36.90 2.53 31.39
C CYS A 370 -37.08 4.05 31.18
N THR A 371 -37.82 4.72 32.06
CA THR A 371 -38.06 6.18 31.97
C THR A 371 -36.93 6.94 32.65
N ILE A 372 -35.95 7.38 31.85
CA ILE A 372 -34.75 8.08 32.36
C ILE A 372 -34.78 9.60 32.13
N GLY A 373 -35.60 10.10 31.20
CA GLY A 373 -35.63 11.52 30.84
C GLY A 373 -34.43 11.97 29.99
N SER A 374 -34.59 13.07 29.26
CA SER A 374 -33.64 13.54 28.23
C SER A 374 -32.35 14.17 28.76
N SER A 375 -32.27 14.43 30.08
CA SER A 375 -31.08 15.01 30.73
C SER A 375 -30.11 13.96 31.26
N THR A 376 -30.40 12.67 31.06
CA THR A 376 -29.54 11.58 31.55
C THR A 376 -28.21 11.56 30.79
N THR A 377 -27.12 11.59 31.54
CA THR A 377 -25.77 11.51 31.00
C THR A 377 -24.93 10.49 31.75
N VAL A 378 -23.84 10.05 31.12
CA VAL A 378 -22.86 9.16 31.73
C VAL A 378 -21.44 9.59 31.38
N VAL A 379 -20.53 9.41 32.34
CA VAL A 379 -19.10 9.66 32.17
C VAL A 379 -18.29 8.63 32.93
N ALA A 380 -17.08 8.29 32.48
CA ALA A 380 -16.13 7.55 33.30
C ALA A 380 -15.83 8.31 34.61
N ALA A 381 -15.80 7.61 35.74
CA ALA A 381 -15.42 8.20 37.03
C ALA A 381 -13.96 8.71 37.02
N THR A 382 -13.10 8.02 36.28
CA THR A 382 -11.70 8.40 36.01
C THR A 382 -11.47 8.47 34.50
N PRO A 383 -11.84 9.58 33.83
CA PRO A 383 -11.76 9.68 32.37
C PRO A 383 -10.31 9.77 31.86
N PHE A 384 -9.36 10.08 32.73
CA PHE A 384 -7.95 10.22 32.41
C PHE A 384 -7.08 9.46 33.41
N ILE A 385 -6.02 8.82 32.91
CA ILE A 385 -4.93 8.22 33.70
C ILE A 385 -3.65 8.92 33.26
N THR A 386 -2.83 9.33 34.23
CA THR A 386 -1.53 9.94 33.95
C THR A 386 -0.42 9.22 34.68
N SER A 387 0.77 9.22 34.09
CA SER A 387 1.99 8.76 34.73
C SER A 387 3.20 9.52 34.21
N VAL A 388 4.28 9.48 34.98
CA VAL A 388 5.61 9.98 34.59
C VAL A 388 6.52 8.78 34.34
N GLN A 389 7.41 8.88 33.36
CA GLN A 389 8.42 7.86 33.07
C GLN A 389 9.81 8.49 33.01
N GLY A 390 10.85 7.74 33.38
CA GLY A 390 12.26 8.11 33.20
C GLY A 390 12.88 8.80 34.41
N VAL A 391 12.36 9.97 34.79
CA VAL A 391 12.80 10.73 35.98
C VAL A 391 11.63 10.85 36.94
N LEU A 392 11.81 10.34 38.16
CA LEU A 392 10.82 10.36 39.22
C LEU A 392 10.93 11.62 40.09
N ASN A 393 9.89 11.88 40.88
CA ASN A 393 9.86 12.92 41.91
C ASN A 393 10.19 14.33 41.39
N GLY A 394 9.81 14.63 40.15
CA GLY A 394 9.86 15.99 39.63
C GLY A 394 8.87 16.89 40.38
N THR A 395 9.09 18.21 40.30
CA THR A 395 8.24 19.23 40.95
C THR A 395 7.47 20.08 39.93
N THR A 396 7.61 19.78 38.64
CA THR A 396 7.00 20.59 37.58
C THR A 396 5.59 20.11 37.33
N THR A 397 4.66 21.06 37.44
CA THR A 397 3.27 20.83 37.03
C THR A 397 3.16 20.99 35.52
N TRP A 398 2.69 19.95 34.85
CA TRP A 398 2.31 19.97 33.43
C TRP A 398 0.80 19.81 33.33
N GLN A 399 0.15 20.64 32.50
CA GLN A 399 -1.27 20.52 32.21
C GLN A 399 -1.49 20.23 30.73
N TYR A 400 -2.40 19.32 30.44
CA TYR A 400 -2.73 18.89 29.08
C TYR A 400 -4.21 19.12 28.78
N LYS A 401 -4.51 19.34 27.50
CA LYS A 401 -5.87 19.35 26.97
C LYS A 401 -5.92 18.52 25.69
N ILE A 402 -7.00 17.77 25.54
CA ILE A 402 -7.21 16.86 24.42
C ILE A 402 -8.41 17.35 23.62
N VAL A 403 -8.27 17.36 22.30
CA VAL A 403 -9.29 17.76 21.34
C VAL A 403 -9.44 16.63 20.34
N ALA A 404 -10.59 15.97 20.30
CA ALA A 404 -10.90 15.01 19.25
C ALA A 404 -11.11 15.72 17.91
N GLU A 405 -10.73 15.05 16.81
CA GLU A 405 -10.94 15.46 15.43
C GLU A 405 -11.82 14.45 14.69
N ASP A 406 -12.81 14.93 13.95
CA ASP A 406 -13.69 14.11 13.13
C ASP A 406 -13.16 13.86 11.70
N MET A 407 -13.89 13.04 10.94
CA MET A 407 -13.54 12.72 9.55
C MET A 407 -13.62 13.92 8.58
N PHE A 408 -14.15 15.06 9.00
CA PHE A 408 -14.33 16.27 8.19
C PHE A 408 -13.57 17.48 8.75
N GLY A 409 -12.59 17.24 9.63
CA GLY A 409 -11.70 18.27 10.20
C GLY A 409 -12.35 19.15 11.25
N GLY A 410 -13.57 18.82 11.66
CA GLY A 410 -14.21 19.42 12.81
C GLY A 410 -13.50 19.00 14.08
N LEU A 411 -13.30 19.95 14.99
CA LEU A 411 -12.67 19.74 16.28
C LEU A 411 -13.73 19.83 17.38
N SER A 412 -13.64 18.96 18.37
CA SER A 412 -14.42 19.09 19.61
C SER A 412 -13.95 20.29 20.45
N ALA A 413 -14.75 20.69 21.44
CA ALA A 413 -14.21 21.54 22.51
C ALA A 413 -13.11 20.78 23.27
N ALA A 414 -12.09 21.49 23.74
CA ALA A 414 -10.98 20.91 24.49
C ALA A 414 -11.44 20.34 25.84
N SER A 415 -10.83 19.22 26.24
CA SER A 415 -11.06 18.59 27.55
C SER A 415 -10.81 19.55 28.72
N ALA A 416 -11.34 19.18 29.89
CA ALA A 416 -10.85 19.76 31.15
C ALA A 416 -9.32 19.57 31.29
N PRO A 417 -8.60 20.47 31.99
CA PRO A 417 -7.16 20.34 32.18
C PRO A 417 -6.78 19.03 32.89
N ILE A 418 -5.91 18.25 32.25
CA ILE A 418 -5.35 17.02 32.79
C ILE A 418 -4.01 17.38 33.43
N THR A 419 -3.89 17.22 34.75
CA THR A 419 -2.74 17.73 35.51
C THR A 419 -1.81 16.61 35.95
N ILE A 420 -0.51 16.78 35.69
CA ILE A 420 0.58 15.98 36.25
C ILE A 420 1.40 16.92 37.13
N SER A 421 1.39 16.72 38.45
CA SER A 421 2.10 17.58 39.42
C SER A 421 3.53 17.14 39.73
N THR A 422 3.91 15.92 39.32
CA THR A 422 5.19 15.28 39.63
C THR A 422 6.13 15.16 38.43
N GLY A 423 5.87 15.92 37.37
CA GLY A 423 6.65 15.86 36.14
C GLY A 423 8.05 16.41 36.28
N ALA A 424 8.97 15.89 35.48
CA ALA A 424 10.34 16.39 35.41
C ALA A 424 10.37 17.86 34.95
N SER A 425 11.39 18.61 35.40
CA SER A 425 11.62 20.01 34.99
C SER A 425 11.96 20.17 33.52
N THR A 426 12.46 19.10 32.89
CA THR A 426 12.71 19.03 31.46
C THR A 426 12.25 17.66 30.98
N LEU A 427 11.32 17.64 30.02
CA LEU A 427 10.93 16.42 29.32
C LEU A 427 11.95 16.11 28.21
N GLY A 428 12.04 14.85 27.79
CA GLY A 428 13.06 14.37 26.86
C GLY A 428 14.32 13.88 27.57
N ALA A 429 15.46 13.88 26.86
CA ALA A 429 16.71 13.33 27.36
C ALA A 429 17.28 14.15 28.53
N ASN A 430 17.25 13.57 29.72
CA ASN A 430 17.83 14.11 30.94
C ASN A 430 19.20 13.48 31.17
N SER A 431 20.23 14.32 31.25
CA SER A 431 21.63 13.88 31.36
C SER A 431 22.16 14.04 32.78
N VAL A 432 22.93 13.06 33.25
CA VAL A 432 23.69 13.13 34.50
C VAL A 432 25.15 12.74 34.24
N THR A 433 26.06 13.40 34.94
CA THR A 433 27.49 13.10 34.88
C THR A 433 27.84 11.88 35.75
N ILE A 434 28.45 10.88 35.12
CA ILE A 434 29.05 9.72 35.79
C ILE A 434 30.34 10.17 36.46
N ALA A 435 30.55 9.77 37.71
CA ALA A 435 31.77 10.11 38.45
C ALA A 435 32.99 9.44 37.80
N ALA A 436 34.16 10.09 37.86
CA ALA A 436 35.41 9.47 37.41
C ALA A 436 35.68 8.19 38.20
N ASN A 437 36.02 7.11 37.50
CA ASN A 437 36.12 5.75 38.03
C ASN A 437 34.81 5.22 38.65
N GLY A 438 33.66 5.78 38.26
CA GLY A 438 32.35 5.51 38.83
C GLY A 438 31.64 4.27 38.29
N CYS A 439 32.25 3.51 37.38
CA CYS A 439 31.68 2.30 36.81
C CYS A 439 32.30 1.04 37.44
N SER A 440 31.48 0.06 37.78
CA SER A 440 31.93 -1.28 38.13
C SER A 440 31.00 -2.34 37.56
N ARG A 441 31.52 -3.54 37.33
CA ARG A 441 30.76 -4.71 36.86
C ARG A 441 31.25 -5.96 37.57
N THR A 442 30.31 -6.70 38.16
CA THR A 442 30.61 -7.98 38.83
C THR A 442 30.83 -9.10 37.81
N ALA A 443 31.38 -10.24 38.26
CA ALA A 443 31.49 -11.44 37.42
C ALA A 443 30.13 -12.01 36.98
N ALA A 444 29.07 -11.74 37.73
CA ALA A 444 27.70 -12.09 37.35
C ALA A 444 27.08 -11.11 36.34
N GLY A 445 27.82 -10.09 35.88
CA GLY A 445 27.35 -9.10 34.92
C GLY A 445 26.56 -7.93 35.51
N LEU A 446 26.38 -7.86 36.84
CA LEU A 446 25.71 -6.70 37.46
C LEU A 446 26.64 -5.48 37.36
N THR A 447 26.21 -4.49 36.57
CA THR A 447 26.90 -3.22 36.36
C THR A 447 26.32 -2.17 37.29
N THR A 448 27.19 -1.45 37.99
CA THR A 448 26.83 -0.32 38.87
C THR A 448 27.46 0.95 38.34
N ILE A 449 26.66 1.99 38.17
CA ILE A 449 27.08 3.32 37.76
C ILE A 449 26.87 4.28 38.92
N THR A 450 27.93 5.01 39.27
CA THR A 450 27.91 6.07 40.27
C THR A 450 27.96 7.42 39.56
N THR A 451 27.02 8.28 39.89
CA THR A 451 26.88 9.63 39.34
C THR A 451 27.33 10.67 40.35
N THR A 452 27.67 11.86 39.85
CA THR A 452 28.17 12.98 40.68
C THR A 452 27.06 13.74 41.43
N ALA A 453 25.80 13.52 41.05
CA ALA A 453 24.64 14.20 41.62
C ALA A 453 23.42 13.27 41.64
N ALA A 454 22.42 13.60 42.46
CA ALA A 454 21.19 12.82 42.52
C ALA A 454 20.44 12.87 41.19
N HIS A 455 20.00 11.71 40.69
CA HIS A 455 19.43 11.60 39.33
C HIS A 455 17.93 11.29 39.29
N ASN A 456 17.37 10.70 40.35
CA ASN A 456 15.97 10.24 40.42
C ASN A 456 15.51 9.35 39.25
N PHE A 457 16.44 8.70 38.53
CA PHE A 457 16.13 7.74 37.48
C PHE A 457 15.17 6.63 37.94
N GLN A 458 14.23 6.28 37.07
CA GLN A 458 13.24 5.24 37.31
C GLN A 458 13.82 3.84 37.04
N ILE A 459 13.39 2.85 37.82
CA ILE A 459 13.66 1.43 37.55
C ILE A 459 12.82 0.94 36.36
N GLY A 460 13.37 0.08 35.51
CA GLY A 460 12.66 -0.54 34.39
C GLY A 460 12.57 0.32 33.13
N VAL A 461 13.34 1.41 33.05
CA VAL A 461 13.41 2.28 31.86
C VAL A 461 14.77 2.21 31.18
N PRO A 462 14.85 2.52 29.87
CA PRO A 462 16.12 2.60 29.17
C PRO A 462 17.01 3.74 29.71
N VAL A 463 18.29 3.43 29.88
CA VAL A 463 19.38 4.37 30.12
C VAL A 463 20.41 4.24 29.01
N LEU A 464 20.89 5.37 28.47
CA LEU A 464 22.02 5.41 27.54
C LEU A 464 23.26 5.88 28.29
N ILE A 465 24.31 5.07 28.25
CA ILE A 465 25.67 5.51 28.58
C ILE A 465 26.31 5.96 27.26
N VAL A 466 26.60 7.26 27.15
CA VAL A 466 26.94 7.91 25.87
C VAL A 466 28.27 7.39 25.33
N ALA A 467 28.28 7.02 24.04
CA ALA A 467 29.47 6.57 23.32
C ALA A 467 30.61 7.61 23.36
N GLY A 468 31.83 7.13 23.57
CA GLY A 468 33.05 7.94 23.71
C GLY A 468 33.16 8.79 24.98
N SER A 469 32.21 8.69 25.92
CA SER A 469 32.17 9.57 27.10
C SER A 469 32.92 9.02 28.32
N THR A 470 33.11 7.70 28.43
CA THR A 470 33.58 7.09 29.68
C THR A 470 35.08 6.80 29.70
N GLY A 471 35.69 6.68 28.52
CA GLY A 471 37.04 6.13 28.36
C GLY A 471 37.09 4.60 28.41
N ASP A 472 35.96 3.92 28.55
CA ASP A 472 35.81 2.46 28.49
C ASP A 472 34.52 2.09 27.74
N GLN A 473 34.66 1.84 26.42
CA GLN A 473 33.52 1.55 25.54
C GLN A 473 32.71 0.29 25.94
N SER A 474 33.22 -0.56 26.84
CA SER A 474 32.49 -1.74 27.31
C SER A 474 31.33 -1.42 28.28
N PHE A 475 31.20 -0.17 28.70
CA PHE A 475 30.05 0.35 29.47
C PHE A 475 29.12 1.25 28.64
N GLU A 476 29.52 1.62 27.42
CA GLU A 476 28.83 2.59 26.59
C GLU A 476 27.80 1.91 25.68
N GLY A 477 26.52 2.23 25.85
CA GLY A 477 25.42 1.52 25.22
C GLY A 477 24.10 1.79 25.92
N GLN A 478 23.00 1.26 25.36
CA GLN A 478 21.70 1.28 26.03
C GLN A 478 21.55 0.04 26.92
N ALA A 479 20.93 0.22 28.09
CA ALA A 479 20.53 -0.85 28.99
C ALA A 479 19.21 -0.49 29.70
N ILE A 480 18.56 -1.45 30.34
CA ILE A 480 17.40 -1.20 31.21
C ILE A 480 17.86 -1.10 32.67
N ILE A 481 17.46 -0.04 33.37
CA ILE A 481 17.80 0.14 34.79
C ILE A 481 17.14 -0.97 35.61
N ASN A 482 17.96 -1.76 36.32
CA ASN A 482 17.53 -2.84 37.18
C ASN A 482 17.16 -2.35 38.60
N THR A 483 18.04 -1.56 39.22
CA THR A 483 17.77 -0.95 40.54
C THR A 483 18.40 0.43 40.64
N THR A 484 17.92 1.25 41.58
CA THR A 484 18.52 2.53 41.98
C THR A 484 18.89 2.48 43.47
N PRO A 485 20.02 1.84 43.85
CA PRO A 485 20.34 1.57 45.25
C PRO A 485 20.48 2.82 46.13
N SER A 486 20.82 3.96 45.54
CA SER A 486 20.85 5.26 46.21
C SER A 486 20.41 6.36 45.24
N SER A 487 20.34 7.61 45.70
CA SER A 487 20.01 8.74 44.83
C SER A 487 21.05 9.01 43.75
N THR A 488 22.30 8.55 43.92
CA THR A 488 23.43 8.77 43.01
C THR A 488 23.94 7.50 42.34
N THR A 489 23.30 6.35 42.57
CA THR A 489 23.71 5.08 41.98
C THR A 489 22.56 4.34 41.33
N PHE A 490 22.81 3.73 40.18
CA PHE A 490 21.90 2.81 39.51
C PHE A 490 22.64 1.60 38.97
N THR A 491 21.91 0.51 38.74
CA THR A 491 22.45 -0.74 38.22
C THR A 491 21.72 -1.22 36.98
N PHE A 492 22.39 -2.02 36.16
CA PHE A 492 21.82 -2.78 35.04
C PHE A 492 22.66 -4.04 34.78
N PHE A 493 22.19 -4.95 33.94
CA PHE A 493 22.91 -6.19 33.65
C PHE A 493 23.65 -6.15 32.30
N GLN A 494 24.87 -6.67 32.31
CA GLN A 494 25.74 -6.94 31.16
C GLN A 494 26.33 -8.33 31.32
N TYR A 495 25.51 -9.36 31.07
CA TYR A 495 25.95 -10.73 31.26
C TYR A 495 27.10 -11.13 30.32
N GLY A 496 27.95 -12.04 30.81
CA GLY A 496 29.15 -12.61 30.17
C GLY A 496 30.21 -11.60 29.71
N ALA A 497 30.04 -10.32 30.01
CA ALA A 497 31.09 -9.32 29.87
C ALA A 497 32.06 -9.41 31.06
N PRO A 498 33.38 -9.24 30.87
CA PRO A 498 34.37 -9.44 31.94
C PRO A 498 34.14 -8.55 33.17
N ALA A 499 34.35 -9.07 34.37
CA ALA A 499 34.27 -8.24 35.58
C ALA A 499 35.26 -7.07 35.53
N LYS A 500 34.85 -5.90 36.02
CA LYS A 500 35.67 -4.68 36.06
C LYS A 500 35.39 -3.91 37.35
N THR A 501 36.43 -3.33 37.95
CA THR A 501 36.31 -2.48 39.14
C THR A 501 36.89 -1.11 38.83
N SER A 502 36.27 -0.06 39.37
CA SER A 502 36.74 1.33 39.24
C SER A 502 37.10 1.74 37.81
N SER A 503 36.21 1.45 36.85
CA SER A 503 36.35 1.83 35.44
C SER A 503 35.60 3.13 35.12
N CYS A 504 35.63 3.56 33.86
CA CYS A 504 35.19 4.87 33.38
C CYS A 504 36.08 6.00 33.92
N SER A 505 37.36 5.97 33.57
CA SER A 505 38.38 6.90 34.09
C SER A 505 38.09 8.38 33.76
N LEU A 506 37.34 8.64 32.67
CA LEU A 506 36.90 9.99 32.29
C LEU A 506 35.57 10.39 32.96
N GLY A 507 34.97 9.50 33.75
CA GLY A 507 33.59 9.63 34.19
C GLY A 507 32.64 9.24 33.07
N GLY A 508 31.86 10.19 32.57
CA GLY A 508 31.00 9.99 31.40
C GLY A 508 29.62 10.61 31.56
N THR A 509 28.73 10.31 30.62
CA THR A 509 27.35 10.82 30.61
C THR A 509 26.37 9.68 30.55
N ALA A 510 25.44 9.64 31.51
CA ALA A 510 24.26 8.77 31.47
C ALA A 510 23.03 9.62 31.13
N LYS A 511 22.15 9.10 30.27
CA LYS A 511 20.90 9.76 29.88
C LYS A 511 19.70 8.83 30.12
N VAL A 512 18.61 9.39 30.65
CA VAL A 512 17.27 8.75 30.64
C VAL A 512 16.27 9.69 29.97
N VAL A 513 15.21 9.14 29.40
CA VAL A 513 14.16 9.95 28.77
C VAL A 513 13.04 10.21 29.76
N ALA A 514 12.90 11.46 30.22
CA ALA A 514 11.76 11.88 31.02
C ALA A 514 10.53 12.07 30.12
N LYS A 515 9.44 11.37 30.41
CA LYS A 515 8.21 11.42 29.63
C LYS A 515 7.01 11.62 30.54
N ASN A 516 5.99 12.28 30.00
CA ASN A 516 4.66 12.26 30.58
C ASN A 516 3.76 11.38 29.71
N ILE A 517 2.98 10.52 30.33
CA ILE A 517 2.05 9.62 29.65
C ILE A 517 0.65 10.00 30.09
N ILE A 518 -0.23 10.21 29.11
CA ILE A 518 -1.64 10.54 29.35
C ILE A 518 -2.47 9.51 28.58
N ARG A 519 -3.47 8.96 29.25
CA ARG A 519 -4.42 8.02 28.66
C ARG A 519 -5.84 8.49 28.96
N TRP A 520 -6.74 8.25 28.02
CA TRP A 520 -8.17 8.51 28.10
C TRP A 520 -8.93 7.36 27.44
N ASN A 521 -10.24 7.34 27.64
CA ASN A 521 -11.09 6.31 27.06
C ASN A 521 -11.06 6.38 25.52
N GLN A 522 -10.76 5.25 24.87
CA GLN A 522 -10.87 5.14 23.39
C GLN A 522 -12.29 5.49 22.95
N ARG A 523 -12.43 6.18 21.81
CA ARG A 523 -13.71 6.65 21.27
C ARG A 523 -13.90 6.10 19.87
N PHE A 524 -15.01 5.40 19.64
CA PHE A 524 -15.33 4.70 18.38
C PHE A 524 -16.29 5.50 17.47
N ALA A 525 -16.44 6.81 17.70
CA ALA A 525 -17.14 7.68 16.76
C ALA A 525 -16.31 7.84 15.46
N SER A 526 -16.87 8.56 14.48
CA SER A 526 -16.20 8.99 13.25
C SER A 526 -15.05 9.98 13.51
N ILE A 527 -14.09 9.59 14.34
CA ILE A 527 -12.87 10.34 14.66
C ILE A 527 -11.70 9.82 13.85
N ILE A 528 -10.78 10.72 13.51
CA ILE A 528 -9.52 10.38 12.82
C ILE A 528 -8.29 10.51 13.74
N GLY A 529 -8.47 11.14 14.90
CA GLY A 529 -7.42 11.30 15.89
C GLY A 529 -7.75 12.33 16.96
N HIS A 530 -6.72 12.72 17.71
CA HIS A 530 -6.81 13.69 18.78
C HIS A 530 -5.60 14.63 18.76
N TRP A 531 -5.84 15.93 18.93
CA TRP A 531 -4.81 16.95 19.11
C TRP A 531 -4.52 17.19 20.59
N ILE A 532 -3.23 17.23 20.93
CA ILE A 532 -2.76 17.38 22.31
C ILE A 532 -2.12 18.74 22.49
N TYR A 533 -2.61 19.47 23.48
CA TYR A 533 -2.07 20.74 23.92
C TYR A 533 -1.45 20.59 25.30
N ARG A 534 -0.36 21.32 25.54
CA ARG A 534 0.36 21.33 26.81
C ARG A 534 0.62 22.75 27.28
N CYS A 535 0.61 22.95 28.59
CA CYS A 535 1.21 24.10 29.25
C CYS A 535 1.94 23.67 30.54
N SER A 536 2.84 24.53 31.04
CA SER A 536 3.58 24.31 32.28
C SER A 536 3.16 25.31 33.37
N GLY A 537 3.16 24.85 34.62
CA GLY A 537 2.70 25.59 35.79
C GLY A 537 1.28 25.22 36.22
N THR A 538 0.91 25.57 37.45
CA THR A 538 -0.43 25.33 37.99
C THR A 538 -1.40 26.37 37.44
N GLY A 539 -2.50 25.93 36.81
CA GLY A 539 -3.51 26.83 36.27
C GLY A 539 -3.04 27.61 35.04
N CYS A 540 -2.11 27.05 34.27
CA CYS A 540 -1.58 27.70 33.09
C CYS A 540 -2.65 27.85 32.00
N THR A 541 -2.67 29.02 31.35
CA THR A 541 -3.61 29.35 30.27
C THR A 541 -2.96 29.35 28.89
N ASN A 542 -1.62 29.43 28.84
CA ASN A 542 -0.84 29.51 27.61
C ASN A 542 -0.51 28.10 27.10
N TYR A 543 -1.50 27.46 26.51
CA TYR A 543 -1.35 26.15 25.88
C TYR A 543 -0.65 26.24 24.54
N THR A 544 0.15 25.24 24.21
CA THR A 544 0.77 25.06 22.89
C THR A 544 0.38 23.70 22.35
N LEU A 545 0.09 23.61 21.06
CA LEU A 545 -0.10 22.33 20.37
C LEU A 545 1.23 21.57 20.31
N ILE A 546 1.25 20.34 20.86
CA ILE A 546 2.50 19.57 21.01
C ILE A 546 2.49 18.18 20.36
N GLY A 547 1.32 17.66 19.98
CA GLY A 547 1.23 16.30 19.47
C GLY A 547 -0.12 15.96 18.89
N HIS A 548 -0.15 14.80 18.24
CA HIS A 548 -1.34 14.14 17.74
C HIS A 548 -1.35 12.69 18.23
N SER A 549 -2.52 12.14 18.54
CA SER A 549 -2.74 10.70 18.70
C SER A 549 -3.59 10.21 17.53
N ASP A 550 -3.07 9.26 16.77
CA ASP A 550 -3.68 8.76 15.54
C ASP A 550 -4.85 7.80 15.83
N GLY A 551 -5.91 7.90 15.04
CA GLY A 551 -7.06 7.00 15.09
C GLY A 551 -7.82 7.06 16.43
N VAL A 552 -8.33 5.92 16.87
CA VAL A 552 -9.10 5.82 18.12
C VAL A 552 -8.21 5.64 19.36
N ASP A 553 -6.88 5.67 19.21
CA ASP A 553 -5.95 5.47 20.32
C ASP A 553 -6.07 6.60 21.34
N GLY A 554 -6.62 6.24 22.50
CA GLY A 554 -6.85 7.14 23.61
C GLY A 554 -5.60 7.38 24.45
N ALA A 555 -4.43 7.56 23.87
CA ALA A 555 -3.20 7.77 24.64
C ALA A 555 -2.16 8.61 23.92
N PHE A 556 -1.34 9.30 24.72
CA PHE A 556 -0.25 10.13 24.22
C PHE A 556 0.97 10.04 25.14
N ILE A 557 2.15 9.94 24.53
CA ILE A 557 3.44 9.99 25.22
C ILE A 557 4.13 11.29 24.84
N ASP A 558 4.30 12.17 25.82
CA ASP A 558 5.04 13.41 25.68
C ASP A 558 6.53 13.17 25.93
N TYR A 559 7.30 13.15 24.84
CA TYR A 559 8.75 13.02 24.80
C TYR A 559 9.45 14.37 24.99
N GLY A 560 8.72 15.47 25.20
CA GLY A 560 9.32 16.79 25.40
C GLY A 560 9.89 17.42 24.14
N LEU A 561 9.42 17.02 22.95
CA LEU A 561 9.93 17.53 21.68
C LEU A 561 9.79 19.06 21.61
N ALA A 562 10.86 19.75 21.22
CA ALA A 562 10.95 21.20 21.27
C ALA A 562 10.13 21.89 20.17
N GLY A 563 9.56 23.06 20.46
CA GLY A 563 8.98 23.95 19.45
C GLY A 563 7.51 23.73 19.09
N GLY A 564 6.80 22.82 19.76
CA GLY A 564 5.40 22.50 19.44
C GLY A 564 5.26 21.73 18.12
N LEU A 565 4.08 21.78 17.49
CA LEU A 565 3.83 21.26 16.14
C LEU A 565 3.75 22.39 15.11
N PRO A 566 4.88 23.05 14.76
CA PRO A 566 4.89 24.06 13.72
C PRO A 566 4.50 23.36 12.41
N ASN A 567 3.46 23.87 11.74
CA ASN A 567 2.87 23.30 10.52
C ASN A 567 1.90 22.10 10.72
N ALA A 568 1.21 22.01 11.85
CA ALA A 568 -0.06 21.27 11.87
C ALA A 568 -1.05 21.85 10.83
N PRO A 569 -2.06 21.09 10.39
CA PRO A 569 -3.05 21.58 9.44
C PRO A 569 -3.67 22.91 9.89
N GLY A 570 -3.90 23.83 8.94
CA GLY A 570 -4.25 25.23 9.26
C GLY A 570 -5.59 25.44 9.98
N TYR A 571 -6.48 24.44 9.99
CA TYR A 571 -7.72 24.46 10.77
C TYR A 571 -7.50 24.12 12.25
N VAL A 572 -6.31 23.65 12.63
CA VAL A 572 -5.94 23.31 14.01
C VAL A 572 -5.28 24.51 14.69
N PRO A 573 -5.88 25.08 15.75
CA PRO A 573 -5.29 26.21 16.47
C PRO A 573 -3.93 25.87 17.09
N GLN A 574 -2.94 26.75 16.94
CA GLN A 574 -1.57 26.48 17.44
C GLN A 574 -1.36 26.86 18.92
N GLY A 575 -2.06 27.89 19.41
CA GLY A 575 -1.81 28.50 20.73
C GLY A 575 -3.02 28.59 21.67
N THR A 576 -4.22 28.25 21.21
CA THR A 576 -5.41 28.25 22.08
C THR A 576 -6.30 27.07 21.70
N PRO A 577 -6.41 26.05 22.55
CA PRO A 577 -7.31 24.92 22.34
C PRO A 577 -8.75 25.42 22.15
N PRO A 578 -9.54 24.84 21.23
CA PRO A 578 -10.94 25.20 21.03
C PRO A 578 -11.76 25.15 22.34
N ALA A 579 -12.52 26.20 22.63
CA ALA A 579 -13.43 26.25 23.80
C ALA A 579 -14.81 25.67 23.50
N SER A 580 -15.17 25.56 22.22
CA SER A 580 -16.40 24.99 21.68
C SER A 580 -16.05 24.15 20.44
N PRO A 581 -16.94 23.27 19.98
CA PRO A 581 -16.74 22.59 18.71
C PRO A 581 -16.50 23.60 17.58
N THR A 582 -15.56 23.29 16.69
CA THR A 582 -15.28 24.10 15.49
C THR A 582 -16.12 23.62 14.32
N ASN A 583 -16.21 24.46 13.29
CA ASN A 583 -16.83 24.04 12.04
C ASN A 583 -15.88 23.16 11.23
N GLU A 584 -16.47 22.18 10.57
CA GLU A 584 -15.82 21.30 9.60
C GLU A 584 -15.40 22.09 8.34
N TRP A 585 -14.61 21.47 7.47
CA TRP A 585 -14.33 22.04 6.14
C TRP A 585 -15.49 21.84 5.16
N LEU A 586 -15.59 22.72 4.16
CA LEU A 586 -16.44 22.53 2.99
C LEU A 586 -15.58 22.04 1.82
N SER A 587 -15.75 20.79 1.38
CA SER A 587 -15.18 20.30 0.11
C SER A 587 -16.24 20.37 -0.99
N ALA A 588 -15.96 21.09 -2.07
CA ALA A 588 -16.93 21.34 -3.13
C ALA A 588 -16.29 21.47 -4.52
N LYS A 589 -17.04 21.11 -5.55
CA LYS A 589 -16.65 21.28 -6.96
C LYS A 589 -16.84 22.74 -7.38
N VAL A 590 -15.92 23.28 -8.16
CA VAL A 590 -16.09 24.57 -8.84
C VAL A 590 -16.91 24.37 -10.10
N ASN A 591 -18.15 24.84 -10.10
CA ASN A 591 -19.06 24.76 -11.26
C ASN A 591 -18.72 25.83 -12.31
N SER A 592 -18.39 27.04 -11.87
CA SER A 592 -18.05 28.17 -12.74
C SER A 592 -17.16 29.18 -12.01
N GLY A 593 -16.50 30.06 -12.78
CA GLY A 593 -15.64 31.12 -12.25
C GLY A 593 -14.17 30.75 -12.05
N GLY A 594 -13.75 29.53 -12.43
CA GLY A 594 -12.34 29.12 -12.38
C GLY A 594 -11.39 30.11 -13.07
N GLY A 595 -10.23 30.35 -12.46
CA GLY A 595 -9.26 31.36 -12.89
C GLY A 595 -9.67 32.81 -12.57
N THR A 596 -10.73 33.04 -11.81
CA THR A 596 -11.17 34.38 -11.37
C THR A 596 -11.17 34.50 -9.84
N THR A 597 -11.56 35.67 -9.32
CA THR A 597 -11.71 35.94 -7.88
C THR A 597 -13.03 35.45 -7.31
N THR A 598 -13.97 34.98 -8.13
CA THR A 598 -15.33 34.63 -7.70
C THR A 598 -15.71 33.26 -8.26
N LEU A 599 -15.77 32.27 -7.38
CA LEU A 599 -16.04 30.87 -7.72
C LEU A 599 -17.47 30.52 -7.31
N THR A 600 -18.20 29.82 -8.18
CA THR A 600 -19.49 29.21 -7.82
C THR A 600 -19.27 27.74 -7.50
N LEU A 601 -19.47 27.36 -6.25
CA LEU A 601 -19.30 26.00 -5.74
C LEU A 601 -20.54 25.14 -5.94
N SER A 602 -20.38 23.83 -5.91
CA SER A 602 -21.47 22.85 -6.02
C SER A 602 -22.29 22.68 -4.75
N ALA A 603 -21.77 23.12 -3.60
CA ALA A 603 -22.42 23.03 -2.31
C ALA A 603 -22.39 24.39 -1.62
N ALA A 604 -23.47 24.72 -0.91
CA ALA A 604 -23.54 25.93 -0.10
C ALA A 604 -22.73 25.74 1.19
N ALA A 605 -22.09 26.80 1.67
CA ALA A 605 -21.47 26.77 3.00
C ALA A 605 -22.55 26.63 4.08
N SER A 606 -22.30 25.79 5.08
CA SER A 606 -23.16 25.72 6.27
C SER A 606 -22.82 26.85 7.25
N SER A 607 -21.58 27.36 7.20
CA SER A 607 -21.07 28.39 8.10
C SER A 607 -20.42 29.54 7.33
N THR A 608 -20.62 30.77 7.80
CA THR A 608 -19.95 31.95 7.23
C THR A 608 -18.50 32.00 7.65
N VAL A 609 -17.59 32.16 6.70
CA VAL A 609 -16.16 32.35 6.95
C VAL A 609 -15.61 33.54 6.18
N SER A 610 -14.58 34.18 6.72
CA SER A 610 -13.86 35.29 6.11
C SER A 610 -12.37 35.03 6.13
N ALA A 611 -11.70 35.28 5.00
CA ALA A 611 -10.27 35.03 4.81
C ALA A 611 -9.82 33.62 5.25
N ALA A 612 -10.71 32.62 5.14
CA ALA A 612 -10.40 31.23 5.45
C ALA A 612 -9.50 30.62 4.40
N THR A 613 -8.64 29.69 4.80
CA THR A 613 -7.77 28.96 3.87
C THR A 613 -8.59 28.18 2.86
N VAL A 614 -8.22 28.31 1.59
CA VAL A 614 -8.79 27.60 0.44
C VAL A 614 -7.68 26.80 -0.23
N LEU A 615 -7.93 25.53 -0.46
CA LEU A 615 -6.96 24.56 -0.95
C LEU A 615 -7.55 23.75 -2.11
N HIS A 616 -6.71 23.33 -3.04
CA HIS A 616 -7.07 22.29 -4.02
C HIS A 616 -7.29 20.95 -3.33
N ASP A 617 -8.23 20.13 -3.81
CA ASP A 617 -8.49 18.82 -3.22
C ASP A 617 -8.77 17.75 -4.29
N ASN A 618 -7.98 16.68 -4.30
CA ASN A 618 -8.22 15.53 -5.20
C ASN A 618 -9.03 14.41 -4.53
N THR A 619 -9.41 14.55 -3.26
CA THR A 619 -10.19 13.54 -2.55
C THR A 619 -11.50 13.21 -3.27
N PRO A 620 -12.35 14.18 -3.66
CA PRO A 620 -13.61 13.87 -4.33
C PRO A 620 -13.42 13.24 -5.72
N VAL A 621 -12.26 13.45 -6.35
CA VAL A 621 -11.91 12.87 -7.65
C VAL A 621 -11.76 11.36 -7.53
N VAL A 622 -11.04 10.89 -6.51
CA VAL A 622 -10.88 9.46 -6.24
C VAL A 622 -12.22 8.82 -5.87
N LEU A 623 -13.04 9.51 -5.05
CA LEU A 623 -14.37 9.02 -4.69
C LEU A 623 -15.30 8.93 -5.92
N ALA A 624 -15.20 9.86 -6.87
CA ALA A 624 -15.94 9.80 -8.13
C ALA A 624 -15.50 8.63 -9.02
N ILE A 625 -14.21 8.30 -9.05
CA ILE A 625 -13.69 7.10 -9.72
C ILE A 625 -14.25 5.84 -9.06
N CYS A 626 -14.26 5.79 -7.73
CA CYS A 626 -14.84 4.68 -6.98
C CYS A 626 -16.34 4.50 -7.28
N ALA A 627 -17.10 5.58 -7.39
CA ALA A 627 -18.49 5.54 -7.84
C ALA A 627 -18.62 5.01 -9.29
N ALA A 628 -17.72 5.40 -10.19
CA ALA A 628 -17.69 4.89 -11.58
C ALA A 628 -17.39 3.38 -11.66
N MET A 629 -16.67 2.83 -10.69
CA MET A 629 -16.44 1.38 -10.54
C MET A 629 -17.63 0.62 -9.94
N GLY A 630 -18.76 1.29 -9.66
CA GLY A 630 -19.94 0.69 -9.02
C GLY A 630 -19.97 0.86 -7.49
N GLY A 631 -19.11 1.73 -6.94
CA GLY A 631 -19.04 2.01 -5.50
C GLY A 631 -18.58 0.79 -4.68
N SER A 632 -19.01 0.72 -3.41
CA SER A 632 -18.62 -0.36 -2.49
C SER A 632 -18.98 -1.77 -2.92
N SER A 633 -20.02 -1.93 -3.75
CA SER A 633 -20.49 -3.23 -4.26
C SER A 633 -19.99 -3.54 -5.68
N GLY A 634 -19.17 -2.65 -6.25
CA GLY A 634 -18.61 -2.78 -7.57
C GLY A 634 -17.47 -3.80 -7.67
N VAL A 635 -16.86 -3.86 -8.85
CA VAL A 635 -15.66 -4.69 -9.10
C VAL A 635 -14.44 -3.78 -9.11
N GLY A 636 -13.37 -4.18 -8.42
CA GLY A 636 -12.11 -3.44 -8.36
C GLY A 636 -11.50 -3.19 -9.75
N GLY A 637 -10.85 -2.03 -9.88
CA GLY A 637 -10.11 -1.62 -11.07
C GLY A 637 -8.82 -0.89 -10.69
N THR A 638 -8.09 -0.38 -11.69
CA THR A 638 -6.85 0.39 -11.47
C THR A 638 -7.12 1.89 -11.47
N ILE A 639 -6.85 2.58 -10.36
CA ILE A 639 -6.82 4.05 -10.27
C ILE A 639 -5.41 4.52 -10.59
N TYR A 640 -5.23 5.38 -11.59
CA TYR A 640 -3.91 5.82 -12.04
C TYR A 640 -3.68 7.30 -11.76
N TRP A 641 -2.54 7.60 -11.12
CA TRP A 641 -2.03 8.94 -10.85
C TRP A 641 -0.81 9.22 -11.74
N PRO A 642 -0.97 9.80 -12.95
CA PRO A 642 0.13 10.03 -13.88
C PRO A 642 1.17 11.01 -13.34
N ASP A 643 2.42 10.91 -13.81
CA ASP A 643 3.44 11.95 -13.62
C ASP A 643 3.68 12.72 -14.91
N THR A 644 3.27 13.99 -14.93
CA THR A 644 3.54 14.96 -16.01
C THR A 644 4.69 15.89 -15.61
N PHE A 645 5.88 15.31 -15.35
CA PHE A 645 7.13 16.00 -14.98
C PHE A 645 7.16 16.59 -13.55
N GLY A 646 6.92 15.77 -12.53
CA GLY A 646 6.96 16.17 -11.12
C GLY A 646 5.59 16.61 -10.58
N ALA A 647 4.51 16.05 -11.11
CA ALA A 647 3.14 16.37 -10.74
C ALA A 647 2.92 16.11 -9.23
N VAL A 648 2.27 17.06 -8.55
CA VAL A 648 1.86 16.95 -7.15
C VAL A 648 0.34 16.97 -7.06
N TYR A 649 -0.21 15.95 -6.43
CA TYR A 649 -1.65 15.82 -6.20
C TYR A 649 -1.99 16.06 -4.72
N PRO A 650 -2.62 17.20 -4.38
CA PRO A 650 -3.06 17.45 -3.01
C PRO A 650 -4.27 16.59 -2.64
N VAL A 651 -4.15 15.84 -1.54
CA VAL A 651 -5.26 15.19 -0.84
C VAL A 651 -5.47 15.98 0.44
N THR A 652 -6.48 16.84 0.42
CA THR A 652 -6.65 17.90 1.44
C THR A 652 -7.68 17.54 2.51
N THR A 653 -8.62 16.68 2.15
CA THR A 653 -9.61 16.11 3.08
C THR A 653 -9.35 14.62 3.25
N ASN A 654 -9.92 14.02 4.29
CA ASN A 654 -9.72 12.59 4.55
C ASN A 654 -10.20 11.76 3.35
N LEU A 655 -9.29 11.06 2.67
CA LEU A 655 -9.62 10.18 1.56
C LEU A 655 -10.09 8.83 2.09
N ASP A 656 -11.38 8.75 2.46
CA ASP A 656 -11.99 7.51 2.93
C ASP A 656 -12.52 6.63 1.80
N MET A 657 -11.74 5.62 1.45
CA MET A 657 -12.07 4.64 0.42
C MET A 657 -12.96 3.51 0.93
N ARG A 658 -13.07 3.31 2.26
CA ARG A 658 -13.75 2.15 2.85
C ARG A 658 -15.24 2.09 2.50
N PRO A 659 -16.05 3.16 2.65
CA PRO A 659 -17.47 3.12 2.26
C PRO A 659 -17.67 3.40 0.76
N ALA A 660 -16.68 3.95 0.07
CA ALA A 660 -16.85 4.47 -1.29
C ALA A 660 -16.38 3.51 -2.39
N CYS A 661 -15.28 2.79 -2.18
CA CYS A 661 -14.60 2.03 -3.22
C CYS A 661 -14.94 0.54 -3.15
N PRO A 662 -14.88 -0.20 -4.28
CA PRO A 662 -14.95 -1.66 -4.27
C PRO A 662 -13.70 -2.27 -3.62
N GLN A 663 -13.76 -3.55 -3.26
CA GLN A 663 -12.58 -4.33 -2.87
C GLN A 663 -11.71 -4.66 -4.09
N SER A 664 -10.48 -5.12 -3.87
CA SER A 664 -9.53 -5.54 -4.94
C SER A 664 -9.18 -4.42 -5.91
N ILE A 665 -9.04 -3.19 -5.39
CA ILE A 665 -8.62 -2.03 -6.17
C ILE A 665 -7.10 -1.98 -6.27
N LYS A 666 -6.60 -1.57 -7.44
CA LYS A 666 -5.19 -1.24 -7.62
C LYS A 666 -5.02 0.29 -7.68
N ILE A 667 -4.07 0.84 -6.93
CA ILE A 667 -3.60 2.21 -7.13
C ILE A 667 -2.25 2.13 -7.85
N LEU A 668 -2.16 2.73 -9.03
CA LEU A 668 -0.91 2.88 -9.78
C LEU A 668 -0.48 4.35 -9.70
N GLN A 669 0.60 4.62 -8.98
CA GLN A 669 1.04 5.98 -8.69
C GLN A 669 2.36 6.30 -9.38
N ALA A 670 2.35 7.18 -10.38
CA ALA A 670 3.56 7.76 -10.96
C ALA A 670 3.90 9.12 -10.31
N GLY A 671 2.90 10.00 -10.16
CA GLY A 671 3.08 11.33 -9.57
C GLY A 671 3.20 11.34 -8.04
N ARG A 672 3.56 12.49 -7.46
CA ARG A 672 3.66 12.68 -6.01
C ARG A 672 2.29 12.95 -5.40
N ILE A 673 1.98 12.34 -4.27
CA ILE A 673 0.78 12.67 -3.49
C ILE A 673 1.19 13.51 -2.29
N SER A 674 0.52 14.66 -2.14
CA SER A 674 0.66 15.54 -0.98
C SER A 674 -0.56 15.38 -0.07
N ALA A 675 -0.44 14.52 0.95
CA ALA A 675 -1.47 14.27 1.94
C ALA A 675 -1.43 15.35 3.04
N LEU A 676 -2.41 16.26 3.02
CA LEU A 676 -2.65 17.22 4.10
C LEU A 676 -3.68 16.69 5.12
N ALA A 677 -4.46 15.68 4.71
CA ALA A 677 -5.29 14.85 5.57
C ALA A 677 -5.05 13.35 5.26
N PRO A 678 -5.29 12.44 6.22
CA PRO A 678 -5.08 11.00 6.05
C PRO A 678 -5.73 10.39 4.81
N ILE A 679 -5.01 9.46 4.18
CA ILE A 679 -5.55 8.53 3.19
C ILE A 679 -5.98 7.27 3.92
N ILE A 680 -7.22 6.82 3.71
CA ILE A 680 -7.83 5.68 4.39
C ILE A 680 -8.21 4.62 3.34
N PRO A 681 -7.29 3.70 3.01
CA PRO A 681 -7.52 2.67 2.02
C PRO A 681 -8.60 1.67 2.44
N LYS A 682 -9.25 1.07 1.45
CA LYS A 682 -10.11 -0.11 1.67
C LYS A 682 -9.27 -1.38 1.76
N ARG A 683 -9.84 -2.45 2.34
CA ARG A 683 -9.25 -3.80 2.28
C ARG A 683 -9.02 -4.29 0.86
N GLN A 684 -8.08 -5.22 0.72
CA GLN A 684 -7.67 -5.80 -0.57
C GLN A 684 -7.24 -4.70 -1.55
N ILE A 685 -6.30 -3.86 -1.13
CA ILE A 685 -5.73 -2.83 -1.99
C ILE A 685 -4.32 -3.22 -2.44
N ASP A 686 -4.03 -3.06 -3.72
CA ASP A 686 -2.67 -3.14 -4.26
C ASP A 686 -2.22 -1.74 -4.69
N TRP A 687 -1.35 -1.10 -3.90
CA TRP A 687 -0.82 0.23 -4.21
C TRP A 687 0.62 0.12 -4.70
N GLU A 688 0.84 0.42 -5.97
CA GLU A 688 2.13 0.33 -6.63
C GLU A 688 2.62 1.71 -7.10
N GLY A 689 3.85 2.07 -6.75
CA GLY A 689 4.57 3.17 -7.39
C GLY A 689 5.08 2.77 -8.78
N ALA A 690 4.73 3.52 -9.81
CA ALA A 690 5.16 3.32 -11.18
C ALA A 690 6.47 4.08 -11.48
N PRO A 691 7.47 3.45 -12.12
CA PRO A 691 8.79 4.04 -12.42
C PRO A 691 8.77 5.04 -13.59
N GLN A 692 7.80 5.95 -13.58
CA GLN A 692 7.56 6.90 -14.66
C GLN A 692 7.64 8.33 -14.11
N GLY A 693 8.56 9.13 -14.67
CA GLY A 693 8.63 10.57 -14.45
C GLY A 693 9.70 11.05 -13.45
N ALA A 694 9.72 12.37 -13.19
CA ALA A 694 10.70 13.06 -12.35
C ALA A 694 10.29 13.09 -10.86
N GLY A 695 9.11 12.54 -10.53
CA GLY A 695 8.53 12.52 -9.20
C GLY A 695 9.17 11.55 -8.21
N GLY A 696 9.87 10.50 -8.67
CA GLY A 696 10.42 9.46 -7.79
C GLY A 696 11.74 9.81 -7.12
N LEU A 697 12.05 9.08 -6.05
CA LEU A 697 13.37 9.14 -5.39
C LEU A 697 14.23 7.94 -5.80
N PRO A 698 15.50 8.15 -6.21
CA PRO A 698 16.52 7.15 -6.02
C PRO A 698 16.83 7.09 -4.53
N VAL A 699 16.50 5.99 -3.89
CA VAL A 699 16.69 5.81 -2.45
C VAL A 699 18.02 5.11 -2.14
N GLY A 700 18.55 5.36 -0.94
CA GLY A 700 19.74 4.70 -0.41
C GLY A 700 19.58 3.18 -0.30
N PHE A 701 20.70 2.46 -0.13
CA PHE A 701 20.87 1.01 0.00
C PHE A 701 19.70 0.11 -0.49
N ALA A 702 19.97 -0.65 -1.57
CA ALA A 702 19.17 -1.78 -2.07
C ALA A 702 17.76 -1.50 -2.63
N ALA A 703 17.26 -0.27 -2.62
CA ALA A 703 15.91 0.03 -3.13
C ALA A 703 15.87 0.54 -4.59
N LYS A 704 14.79 0.17 -5.30
CA LYS A 704 14.50 0.60 -6.70
C LYS A 704 13.72 1.92 -6.68
N TYR A 705 13.30 2.41 -7.85
CA TYR A 705 12.44 3.59 -7.95
C TYR A 705 11.24 3.51 -7.00
N GLN A 706 10.91 4.63 -6.34
CA GLN A 706 9.75 4.73 -5.45
C GLN A 706 8.96 6.02 -5.71
N ALA A 707 7.64 5.92 -5.77
CA ALA A 707 6.73 7.07 -5.84
C ALA A 707 6.51 7.67 -4.43
N GLN A 708 6.48 9.00 -4.32
CA GLN A 708 6.44 9.67 -3.02
C GLN A 708 5.02 9.95 -2.54
N ILE A 709 4.77 9.65 -1.26
CA ILE A 709 3.65 10.17 -0.49
C ILE A 709 4.26 11.02 0.63
N LEU A 710 3.88 12.29 0.68
CA LEU A 710 4.43 13.28 1.60
C LEU A 710 3.31 14.20 2.09
N GLY A 711 3.58 15.05 3.08
CA GLY A 711 2.65 16.10 3.48
C GLY A 711 2.56 16.26 4.99
N ASN A 712 1.46 16.87 5.45
CA ASN A 712 1.25 17.26 6.84
C ASN A 712 0.11 16.48 7.52
N ALA A 713 -0.40 15.42 6.89
CA ALA A 713 -1.41 14.54 7.48
C ALA A 713 -0.86 13.74 8.68
N TYR A 714 -1.72 13.48 9.67
CA TYR A 714 -1.43 12.65 10.83
C TYR A 714 -2.47 11.53 10.95
N PRO A 715 -2.14 10.29 10.55
CA PRO A 715 -0.97 9.83 9.78
C PRO A 715 -1.10 10.14 8.27
N LEU A 716 -0.08 9.82 7.45
CA LEU A 716 -0.23 9.84 5.98
C LEU A 716 -1.20 8.75 5.49
N ILE A 717 -1.01 7.50 5.95
CA ILE A 717 -1.89 6.37 5.66
C ILE A 717 -2.48 5.83 6.97
N TYR A 718 -3.80 5.73 7.01
CA TYR A 718 -4.57 5.20 8.13
C TYR A 718 -5.34 3.95 7.69
N GLN A 719 -5.17 2.81 8.36
CA GLN A 719 -6.01 1.62 8.15
C GLN A 719 -6.73 1.25 9.45
N THR A 720 -8.05 1.05 9.37
CA THR A 720 -8.80 0.45 10.48
C THR A 720 -8.61 -1.06 10.51
N GLY A 721 -8.72 -1.69 11.69
CA GLY A 721 -8.45 -3.13 11.88
C GLY A 721 -9.09 -4.04 10.82
N GLY A 722 -10.35 -3.80 10.48
CA GLY A 722 -11.10 -4.64 9.52
C GLY A 722 -10.74 -4.42 8.06
N ASP A 723 -9.93 -3.40 7.76
CA ASP A 723 -9.52 -3.06 6.40
C ASP A 723 -8.04 -3.32 6.10
N ALA A 724 -7.25 -3.76 7.08
CA ALA A 724 -5.85 -4.15 6.91
C ALA A 724 -5.68 -5.61 6.44
N VAL A 725 -6.54 -6.07 5.52
CA VAL A 725 -6.59 -7.47 5.06
C VAL A 725 -6.16 -7.56 3.60
N ASN A 726 -5.20 -8.43 3.32
CA ASN A 726 -4.67 -8.73 1.97
C ASN A 726 -4.29 -7.45 1.18
N SER A 727 -3.60 -6.52 1.84
CA SER A 727 -3.22 -5.24 1.24
C SER A 727 -1.72 -5.21 0.94
N THR A 728 -1.35 -4.70 -0.23
CA THR A 728 0.04 -4.59 -0.69
C THR A 728 0.39 -3.13 -0.95
N PHE A 729 1.52 -2.67 -0.43
CA PHE A 729 2.15 -1.39 -0.74
C PHE A 729 3.52 -1.67 -1.36
N GLU A 730 3.72 -1.27 -2.61
CA GLU A 730 4.90 -1.60 -3.39
C GLU A 730 5.50 -0.36 -4.09
N ASN A 731 6.83 -0.24 -4.08
CA ASN A 731 7.55 0.86 -4.75
C ASN A 731 7.13 2.26 -4.26
N LEU A 732 6.91 2.42 -2.95
CA LEU A 732 6.49 3.70 -2.35
C LEU A 732 7.55 4.28 -1.42
N SER A 733 7.57 5.60 -1.30
CA SER A 733 8.36 6.33 -0.32
C SER A 733 7.45 7.21 0.53
N LEU A 734 7.34 6.88 1.81
CA LEU A 734 6.57 7.64 2.79
C LEU A 734 7.49 8.66 3.46
N GLN A 735 7.26 9.94 3.18
CA GLN A 735 8.09 11.05 3.67
C GLN A 735 7.45 11.66 4.91
N VAL A 736 7.97 11.27 6.07
CA VAL A 736 7.48 11.70 7.38
C VAL A 736 8.37 12.84 7.87
N ALA A 737 7.88 14.07 7.77
CA ALA A 737 8.69 15.27 7.95
C ALA A 737 8.28 16.12 9.16
N ARG A 738 7.33 15.65 9.98
CA ARG A 738 6.80 16.39 11.13
C ARG A 738 6.97 15.62 12.43
N SER A 739 7.07 16.37 13.53
CA SER A 739 7.12 15.80 14.87
C SER A 739 5.86 15.01 15.16
N TYR A 740 5.96 13.84 15.79
CA TYR A 740 4.82 12.95 16.09
C TYR A 740 4.03 12.43 14.87
N GLN A 741 4.46 12.68 13.65
CA GLN A 741 3.73 12.25 12.46
C GLN A 741 3.87 10.74 12.22
N GLY A 742 2.74 10.10 11.92
CA GLY A 742 2.68 8.73 11.42
C GLY A 742 2.83 8.65 9.91
N GLY A 743 3.67 7.76 9.40
CA GLY A 743 3.68 7.40 7.97
C GLY A 743 2.57 6.41 7.66
N TYR A 744 2.53 5.31 8.41
CA TYR A 744 1.47 4.32 8.39
C TYR A 744 1.01 4.03 9.81
N TYR A 745 -0.29 4.07 10.04
CA TYR A 745 -0.90 3.66 11.29
C TYR A 745 -2.03 2.67 10.99
N GLN A 746 -2.01 1.53 11.69
CA GLN A 746 -3.15 0.64 11.76
C GLN A 746 -3.78 0.70 13.15
N ASP A 747 -5.09 0.89 13.19
CA ASP A 747 -5.86 0.79 14.42
C ASP A 747 -5.89 -0.65 14.94
N GLY A 748 -5.54 -0.83 16.21
CA GLY A 748 -5.29 -2.12 16.86
C GLY A 748 -6.53 -2.82 17.42
N THR A 749 -7.72 -2.48 16.92
CA THR A 749 -8.97 -3.02 17.45
C THR A 749 -9.41 -4.25 16.66
N TRP A 750 -9.71 -5.33 17.39
CA TRP A 750 -10.40 -6.56 16.95
C TRP A 750 -9.55 -7.64 16.27
N SER A 751 -9.99 -8.89 16.44
CA SER A 751 -9.39 -10.15 15.99
C SER A 751 -9.42 -10.36 14.47
N GLU A 752 -9.28 -9.29 13.69
CA GLU A 752 -9.48 -9.29 12.25
C GLU A 752 -8.17 -9.65 11.54
N GLY A 753 -8.28 -10.57 10.56
CA GLY A 753 -7.19 -11.22 9.84
C GLY A 753 -6.24 -10.27 9.11
N THR A 754 -5.37 -9.56 9.85
CA THR A 754 -4.40 -8.61 9.31
C THR A 754 -3.41 -9.32 8.38
N ASN A 755 -3.27 -8.84 7.15
CA ASN A 755 -2.25 -9.33 6.21
C ASN A 755 -1.83 -8.17 5.31
N VAL A 756 -0.73 -7.52 5.67
CA VAL A 756 -0.21 -6.34 4.97
C VAL A 756 1.21 -6.59 4.51
N THR A 757 1.47 -6.34 3.23
CA THR A 757 2.80 -6.47 2.63
C THR A 757 3.32 -5.11 2.20
N PHE A 758 4.54 -4.77 2.62
CA PHE A 758 5.33 -3.65 2.14
C PHE A 758 6.52 -4.18 1.34
N ARG A 759 6.58 -3.91 0.04
CA ARG A 759 7.67 -4.36 -0.84
C ARG A 759 8.38 -3.17 -1.48
N ASN A 760 9.71 -3.11 -1.38
CA ASN A 760 10.47 -1.97 -1.91
C ASN A 760 9.91 -0.62 -1.43
N VAL A 761 9.67 -0.52 -0.11
CA VAL A 761 9.11 0.69 0.52
C VAL A 761 10.17 1.38 1.37
N SER A 762 10.30 2.70 1.22
CA SER A 762 11.07 3.52 2.16
C SER A 762 10.18 4.36 3.05
N VAL A 763 10.62 4.56 4.29
CA VAL A 763 9.95 5.42 5.26
C VAL A 763 11.01 6.29 5.91
N ALA A 764 10.97 7.58 5.60
CA ALA A 764 12.00 8.52 6.03
C ALA A 764 11.43 9.50 7.05
N CYS A 765 11.89 9.40 8.29
CA CYS A 765 11.73 10.42 9.32
C CYS A 765 12.80 11.49 9.14
N SER A 766 12.42 12.62 8.55
CA SER A 766 13.33 13.71 8.19
C SER A 766 13.31 14.90 9.16
N THR A 767 12.43 14.88 10.16
CA THR A 767 12.40 15.89 11.21
C THR A 767 13.52 15.65 12.24
N PRO A 768 14.28 16.66 12.67
CA PRO A 768 15.23 16.51 13.78
C PRO A 768 14.54 16.29 15.13
N ASN A 769 13.24 16.60 15.21
CA ASN A 769 12.44 16.56 16.44
C ASN A 769 11.64 15.25 16.57
N GLY A 770 11.98 14.17 15.85
CA GLY A 770 11.44 12.79 15.98
C GLY A 770 10.00 12.56 15.49
N CYS A 771 9.72 11.41 14.89
CA CYS A 771 8.38 11.03 14.39
C CYS A 771 8.08 9.54 14.67
N PHE A 772 6.90 9.02 14.28
CA PHE A 772 6.50 7.62 14.46
C PHE A 772 6.21 6.96 13.12
N PRO A 773 7.24 6.59 12.34
CA PRO A 773 7.08 6.25 10.94
C PRO A 773 6.06 5.14 10.68
N MET A 774 6.13 4.04 11.42
CA MET A 774 5.22 2.89 11.29
C MET A 774 4.59 2.55 12.64
N ARG A 775 3.27 2.43 12.69
CA ARG A 775 2.52 1.96 13.86
C ARG A 775 1.57 0.83 13.44
N PRO A 776 2.10 -0.39 13.19
CA PRO A 776 1.26 -1.54 12.90
C PRO A 776 0.45 -1.94 14.14
N GLY A 777 -0.81 -2.28 13.94
CA GLY A 777 -1.71 -2.86 14.93
C GLY A 777 -2.19 -4.25 14.51
N GLY A 778 -3.12 -4.85 15.26
CA GLY A 778 -3.70 -6.16 14.94
C GLY A 778 -2.79 -7.35 15.27
N GLN A 779 -3.31 -8.58 15.13
CA GLN A 779 -2.68 -9.80 15.66
C GLN A 779 -1.93 -10.65 14.61
N PHE A 780 -2.25 -10.56 13.33
CA PHE A 780 -1.79 -11.54 12.35
C PHE A 780 -0.45 -11.14 11.71
N PHE A 781 -0.39 -10.86 10.39
CA PHE A 781 0.87 -10.89 9.66
C PHE A 781 1.21 -9.58 8.95
N TYR A 782 2.46 -9.14 9.11
CA TYR A 782 3.09 -8.11 8.30
C TYR A 782 4.34 -8.64 7.61
N LEU A 783 4.48 -8.38 6.31
CA LEU A 783 5.70 -8.64 5.55
C LEU A 783 6.33 -7.33 5.11
N TYR A 784 7.60 -7.13 5.46
CA TYR A 784 8.45 -6.05 4.99
C TYR A 784 9.58 -6.65 4.16
N ASP A 785 9.51 -6.48 2.84
CA ASP A 785 10.45 -7.06 1.88
C ASP A 785 11.20 -5.96 1.11
N THR A 786 12.52 -5.93 1.26
CA THR A 786 13.39 -4.89 0.69
C THR A 786 12.96 -3.49 1.12
N VAL A 787 12.99 -3.20 2.42
CA VAL A 787 12.53 -1.92 2.96
C VAL A 787 13.66 -1.09 3.55
N PHE A 788 13.51 0.23 3.53
CA PHE A 788 14.46 1.16 4.12
C PHE A 788 13.76 2.11 5.11
N PHE A 789 14.16 2.02 6.37
CA PHE A 789 13.69 2.90 7.44
C PHE A 789 14.83 3.87 7.82
N SER A 790 14.59 5.18 7.77
CA SER A 790 15.55 6.19 8.27
C SER A 790 14.97 7.13 9.33
N ASN A 791 15.67 7.28 10.44
CA ASN A 791 15.32 8.14 11.56
C ASN A 791 16.47 9.09 11.83
N GLY A 792 16.51 10.17 11.04
CA GLY A 792 17.57 11.17 11.17
C GLY A 792 17.57 11.88 12.53
N ALA A 793 16.43 11.90 13.24
CA ALA A 793 16.28 12.50 14.56
C ALA A 793 17.03 11.71 15.64
N ALA A 794 16.81 10.39 15.66
CA ALA A 794 17.38 9.52 16.67
C ALA A 794 18.92 9.58 16.63
N ASN A 795 19.53 9.68 15.45
CA ASN A 795 20.99 9.82 15.29
C ASN A 795 21.57 11.09 15.92
N ALA A 796 20.80 12.17 15.96
CA ALA A 796 21.22 13.45 16.51
C ALA A 796 20.85 13.62 18.00
N GLN A 797 19.74 13.00 18.44
CA GLN A 797 19.17 13.19 19.77
C GLN A 797 18.59 11.88 20.30
N TRP A 798 19.35 11.13 21.11
CA TRP A 798 18.80 10.00 21.85
C TRP A 798 17.57 10.40 22.67
N GLY A 799 16.51 9.61 22.62
CA GLY A 799 15.32 9.81 23.44
C GLY A 799 14.21 10.67 22.82
N VAL A 800 14.33 11.05 21.54
CA VAL A 800 13.19 11.46 20.70
C VAL A 800 12.75 10.23 19.90
N PRO A 801 11.43 9.96 19.76
CA PRO A 801 10.87 8.61 19.65
C PRO A 801 11.82 7.57 19.07
N GLU A 802 12.31 6.68 19.94
CA GLU A 802 13.37 5.74 19.63
C GLU A 802 13.00 4.64 18.60
N PRO A 803 11.74 4.14 18.54
CA PRO A 803 11.41 3.10 17.59
C PRO A 803 10.91 3.66 16.26
N PHE A 804 11.29 2.97 15.18
CA PHE A 804 10.62 3.11 13.89
C PHE A 804 9.22 2.53 13.89
N ILE A 805 9.10 1.39 14.56
CA ILE A 805 7.92 0.55 14.56
C ILE A 805 7.48 0.37 16.00
N GLN A 806 6.28 0.82 16.32
CA GLN A 806 5.61 0.60 17.60
C GLN A 806 4.32 -0.19 17.38
N THR A 807 4.17 -1.31 18.09
CA THR A 807 3.24 -2.39 17.72
C THR A 807 1.94 -2.45 18.53
N ILE A 808 1.48 -1.33 19.12
CA ILE A 808 0.29 -1.30 19.98
C ILE A 808 -0.45 0.06 20.02
N SER A 809 -1.77 -0.02 20.27
CA SER A 809 -2.64 1.06 20.76
C SER A 809 -2.81 0.92 22.28
N PHE A 810 -2.72 2.00 23.06
CA PHE A 810 -2.57 1.92 24.53
C PHE A 810 -3.47 2.88 25.32
N GLY A 811 -4.59 3.31 24.73
CA GLY A 811 -5.67 4.03 25.41
C GLY A 811 -6.41 3.24 26.49
N ILE A 812 -7.18 3.94 27.34
CA ILE A 812 -7.99 3.33 28.40
C ILE A 812 -9.17 2.61 27.76
N GLY A 813 -9.34 1.31 28.04
CA GLY A 813 -10.56 0.60 27.69
C GLY A 813 -10.43 -0.71 26.92
N ASN A 814 -9.30 -1.41 27.00
CA ASN A 814 -9.17 -2.73 26.34
C ASN A 814 -8.58 -3.84 27.22
N GLY A 815 -8.85 -3.83 28.53
CA GLY A 815 -8.25 -4.74 29.52
C GLY A 815 -9.23 -5.61 30.32
N GLY A 816 -10.49 -5.74 29.89
CA GLY A 816 -11.48 -6.63 30.52
C GLY A 816 -11.42 -8.07 29.98
N THR A 817 -11.84 -9.05 30.78
CA THR A 817 -11.81 -10.51 30.56
C THR A 817 -12.68 -11.02 29.39
N GLY A 818 -12.48 -10.47 28.18
CA GLY A 818 -13.21 -10.89 26.98
C GLY A 818 -12.75 -10.27 25.65
N SER A 819 -11.90 -9.24 25.62
CA SER A 819 -11.32 -8.70 24.36
C SER A 819 -10.11 -7.81 24.67
N PRO A 820 -8.93 -8.39 24.91
CA PRO A 820 -7.74 -7.60 25.19
C PRO A 820 -7.14 -6.99 23.91
N GLN A 821 -6.59 -5.78 24.04
CA GLN A 821 -5.63 -5.22 23.07
C GLN A 821 -4.56 -6.29 22.76
N SER A 822 -4.21 -6.47 21.49
CA SER A 822 -3.18 -7.42 21.06
C SER A 822 -1.98 -6.68 20.52
N LEU A 823 -0.78 -7.20 20.78
CA LEU A 823 0.40 -6.83 20.02
C LEU A 823 0.33 -7.44 18.63
N VAL A 824 1.07 -6.86 17.70
CA VAL A 824 1.47 -7.55 16.46
C VAL A 824 2.10 -8.89 16.84
N SER A 825 1.49 -9.99 16.40
CA SER A 825 1.98 -11.34 16.72
C SER A 825 2.94 -11.85 15.64
N ASP A 826 2.65 -11.67 14.35
CA ASP A 826 3.54 -12.14 13.27
C ASP A 826 4.07 -10.97 12.41
N ILE A 827 5.39 -10.90 12.28
CA ILE A 827 6.08 -9.88 11.49
C ILE A 827 7.36 -10.43 10.88
N GLU A 828 7.52 -10.26 9.58
CA GLU A 828 8.70 -10.70 8.85
C GLU A 828 9.37 -9.54 8.12
N PHE A 829 10.67 -9.41 8.32
CA PHE A 829 11.56 -8.50 7.60
C PHE A 829 12.52 -9.30 6.72
N ARG A 830 12.59 -8.96 5.44
CA ARG A 830 13.54 -9.52 4.47
C ARG A 830 14.30 -8.36 3.84
N TYR A 831 15.63 -8.39 3.89
CA TYR A 831 16.48 -7.35 3.32
C TYR A 831 16.10 -5.93 3.81
N ALA A 832 15.71 -5.82 5.08
CA ALA A 832 15.33 -4.55 5.68
C ALA A 832 16.55 -3.79 6.21
N VAL A 833 16.61 -2.49 5.95
CA VAL A 833 17.64 -1.60 6.51
C VAL A 833 16.99 -0.65 7.50
N PHE A 834 17.52 -0.61 8.71
CA PHE A 834 17.12 0.27 9.79
C PHE A 834 18.25 1.26 10.07
N SER A 835 18.06 2.53 9.72
CA SER A 835 19.06 3.59 9.96
C SER A 835 18.62 4.50 11.10
N GLY A 836 19.26 4.37 12.26
CA GLY A 836 19.08 5.24 13.41
C GLY A 836 18.06 4.84 14.47
N GLY A 837 17.34 3.74 14.29
CA GLY A 837 16.37 3.22 15.27
C GLY A 837 16.03 1.76 15.00
N GLY A 838 15.19 1.16 15.85
CA GLY A 838 14.79 -0.24 15.75
C GLY A 838 13.28 -0.47 15.88
N VAL A 839 12.90 -1.68 16.27
CA VAL A 839 11.51 -2.13 16.48
C VAL A 839 11.24 -2.29 17.97
N LEU A 840 10.17 -1.66 18.46
CA LEU A 840 9.75 -1.74 19.85
C LEU A 840 8.43 -2.49 19.98
N PHE A 841 8.47 -3.60 20.72
CA PHE A 841 7.30 -4.25 21.28
C PHE A 841 7.16 -3.79 22.73
N ASP A 842 6.12 -3.01 23.02
CA ASP A 842 5.92 -2.45 24.35
C ASP A 842 4.47 -2.64 24.78
N SER A 843 4.22 -3.32 25.91
CA SER A 843 2.86 -3.43 26.45
C SER A 843 2.40 -2.16 27.15
N GLN A 844 3.29 -1.17 27.34
CA GLN A 844 3.06 0.07 28.08
C GLN A 844 2.51 -0.18 29.49
N GLY A 845 2.85 -1.34 30.08
CA GLY A 845 2.35 -1.82 31.36
C GLY A 845 0.93 -2.39 31.35
N GLN A 846 0.25 -2.39 30.20
CA GLN A 846 -1.10 -2.95 30.04
C GLN A 846 -1.08 -4.48 30.11
N GLN A 847 -2.22 -5.07 30.52
CA GLN A 847 -2.49 -6.51 30.42
C GLN A 847 -2.97 -6.84 29.01
N LEU A 848 -2.20 -7.64 28.27
CA LEU A 848 -2.52 -8.02 26.89
C LEU A 848 -2.86 -9.51 26.81
N GLY A 849 -3.76 -9.88 25.89
CA GLY A 849 -4.20 -11.26 25.73
C GLY A 849 -3.37 -12.09 24.77
N THR A 850 -2.53 -11.46 23.96
CA THR A 850 -1.60 -12.15 23.08
C THR A 850 -0.33 -11.32 22.94
N GLY A 851 0.82 -11.99 23.07
CA GLY A 851 2.12 -11.39 22.84
C GLY A 851 2.62 -11.56 21.42
N ALA A 852 3.87 -11.16 21.19
CA ALA A 852 4.53 -11.37 19.91
C ALA A 852 4.84 -12.86 19.69
N ASN A 853 4.71 -13.39 18.48
CA ASN A 853 4.81 -14.84 18.24
C ASN A 853 5.75 -15.24 17.10
N SER A 854 5.58 -14.76 15.87
CA SER A 854 6.46 -15.14 14.76
C SER A 854 7.17 -13.91 14.22
N ILE A 855 8.34 -13.63 14.79
CA ILE A 855 9.15 -12.45 14.45
C ILE A 855 10.37 -12.94 13.68
N LYS A 856 10.50 -12.53 12.42
CA LYS A 856 11.61 -12.96 11.58
C LYS A 856 12.35 -11.78 10.98
N CYS A 857 13.67 -11.81 11.03
CA CYS A 857 14.55 -10.85 10.35
C CYS A 857 15.60 -11.60 9.54
N VAL A 858 15.51 -11.53 8.22
CA VAL A 858 16.43 -12.20 7.28
C VAL A 858 17.20 -11.15 6.49
N HIS A 859 18.52 -11.18 6.55
CA HIS A 859 19.41 -10.19 5.92
C HIS A 859 19.08 -8.74 6.32
N CYS A 860 18.69 -8.53 7.58
CA CYS A 860 18.43 -7.20 8.11
C CYS A 860 19.72 -6.48 8.46
N LEU A 861 19.81 -5.19 8.16
CA LEU A 861 20.93 -4.33 8.51
C LEU A 861 20.46 -3.24 9.48
N LEU A 862 21.10 -3.15 10.65
CA LEU A 862 21.00 -2.00 11.55
C LEU A 862 22.21 -1.10 11.32
N GLU A 863 21.95 0.16 10.95
CA GLU A 863 22.94 1.18 10.60
C GLU A 863 22.78 2.44 11.46
N ASN A 864 23.88 3.09 11.82
CA ASN A 864 24.01 4.35 12.55
C ASN A 864 23.12 4.43 13.80
N SER A 865 22.82 3.29 14.43
CA SER A 865 21.78 3.21 15.46
C SER A 865 22.35 3.40 16.87
N ILE A 866 21.56 4.11 17.68
CA ILE A 866 21.77 4.28 19.13
C ILE A 866 20.73 3.50 19.95
N THR A 867 20.03 2.56 19.32
CA THR A 867 19.07 1.64 19.93
C THR A 867 19.31 0.21 19.43
N PRO A 868 18.86 -0.82 20.16
CA PRO A 868 18.79 -2.19 19.67
C PRO A 868 17.94 -2.32 18.40
N LEU A 869 18.15 -3.38 17.62
CA LEU A 869 17.28 -3.71 16.48
C LEU A 869 15.88 -4.11 16.98
N PHE A 870 15.81 -4.91 18.03
CA PHE A 870 14.56 -5.32 18.67
C PHE A 870 14.61 -5.04 20.16
N ARG A 871 13.55 -4.41 20.69
CA ARG A 871 13.29 -4.31 22.14
C ARG A 871 11.94 -4.91 22.49
N PHE A 872 11.94 -5.75 23.52
CA PHE A 872 10.75 -6.37 24.10
C PHE A 872 10.53 -5.86 25.53
N ASN A 873 9.62 -4.89 25.67
CA ASN A 873 9.18 -4.35 26.94
C ASN A 873 7.78 -4.86 27.29
N LEU A 874 7.70 -6.07 27.84
CA LEU A 874 6.47 -6.85 27.94
C LEU A 874 6.16 -7.26 29.39
N PRO A 875 5.95 -6.33 30.35
CA PRO A 875 5.83 -6.67 31.77
C PRO A 875 4.52 -7.38 32.18
N ASN A 876 3.55 -7.64 31.29
CA ASN A 876 2.17 -8.04 31.66
C ASN A 876 1.40 -8.71 30.50
N ILE A 877 1.98 -9.73 29.85
CA ILE A 877 1.37 -10.42 28.70
C ILE A 877 0.98 -11.86 29.05
N ASN A 878 -0.29 -12.20 28.82
CA ASN A 878 -0.78 -13.57 28.86
C ASN A 878 -0.24 -14.35 27.65
N GLY A 879 0.45 -15.48 27.90
CA GLY A 879 1.04 -16.31 26.85
C GLY A 879 2.48 -15.95 26.45
N GLY A 880 3.03 -14.83 26.96
CA GLY A 880 4.41 -14.42 26.68
C GLY A 880 4.66 -14.05 25.22
N GLY A 881 5.94 -13.94 24.85
CA GLY A 881 6.38 -13.85 23.46
C GLY A 881 7.00 -15.16 22.95
N SER A 882 7.04 -15.38 21.64
CA SER A 882 7.69 -16.55 21.04
C SER A 882 8.38 -16.28 19.70
N ALA A 883 9.09 -17.31 19.20
CA ALA A 883 9.62 -17.47 17.85
C ALA A 883 10.25 -16.20 17.21
N LEU A 884 11.38 -15.77 17.80
CA LEU A 884 12.27 -14.77 17.19
C LEU A 884 13.36 -15.47 16.36
N ASP A 885 13.31 -15.32 15.04
CA ASP A 885 14.31 -15.85 14.10
C ASP A 885 15.12 -14.71 13.47
N LEU A 886 16.41 -14.62 13.81
CA LEU A 886 17.37 -13.69 13.18
C LEU A 886 18.36 -14.46 12.31
N GLU A 887 18.27 -14.25 10.99
CA GLU A 887 19.13 -14.91 10.00
C GLU A 887 19.95 -13.86 9.26
N TYR A 888 21.27 -13.97 9.32
CA TYR A 888 22.23 -13.08 8.63
C TYR A 888 22.01 -11.59 8.90
N SER A 889 21.52 -11.24 10.09
CA SER A 889 21.30 -9.86 10.50
C SER A 889 22.62 -9.20 10.92
N SER A 890 22.86 -7.97 10.50
CA SER A 890 24.11 -7.25 10.78
C SER A 890 23.87 -5.93 11.51
N PHE A 891 24.80 -5.57 12.40
CA PHE A 891 24.90 -4.26 13.01
C PHE A 891 26.25 -3.64 12.60
N ALA A 892 26.24 -2.77 11.60
CA ALA A 892 27.47 -2.40 10.86
C ALA A 892 28.20 -1.14 11.38
N ASP A 893 27.53 -0.25 12.09
CA ASP A 893 28.10 1.01 12.62
C ASP A 893 27.28 1.50 13.83
N SER A 894 27.53 0.92 15.01
CA SER A 894 26.86 1.36 16.23
C SER A 894 27.31 2.76 16.64
N ALA A 895 26.45 3.76 16.45
CA ALA A 895 26.61 5.08 17.06
C ALA A 895 26.37 5.04 18.58
N GLY A 896 25.73 3.98 19.08
CA GLY A 896 25.32 3.83 20.47
C GLY A 896 26.40 3.39 21.46
N GLY A 897 27.56 2.92 20.99
CA GLY A 897 28.68 2.49 21.83
C GLY A 897 28.94 0.98 21.81
N GLY A 898 30.09 0.57 22.37
CA GLY A 898 30.59 -0.81 22.30
C GLY A 898 29.78 -1.87 23.06
N ALA A 899 28.87 -1.44 23.94
CA ALA A 899 28.01 -2.31 24.74
C ALA A 899 26.54 -2.34 24.28
N MET A 900 26.23 -1.81 23.10
CA MET A 900 24.87 -1.84 22.54
C MET A 900 24.44 -3.27 22.18
N PRO A 901 23.31 -3.79 22.69
CA PRO A 901 22.82 -5.11 22.30
C PRO A 901 22.09 -5.07 20.95
N LEU A 902 22.13 -6.20 20.22
CA LEU A 902 21.30 -6.36 19.01
C LEU A 902 19.82 -6.54 19.37
N VAL A 903 19.54 -7.33 20.41
CA VAL A 903 18.18 -7.60 20.91
C VAL A 903 18.11 -7.34 22.42
N ASP A 904 17.07 -6.67 22.87
CA ASP A 904 16.86 -6.31 24.27
C ASP A 904 15.60 -6.98 24.84
N PHE A 905 15.80 -7.96 25.72
CA PHE A 905 14.76 -8.67 26.46
C PHE A 905 14.65 -8.21 27.92
N ALA A 906 15.36 -7.17 28.35
CA ALA A 906 15.40 -6.79 29.76
C ALA A 906 14.05 -6.28 30.30
N GLY A 907 13.11 -5.93 29.43
CA GLY A 907 11.72 -5.61 29.77
C GLY A 907 10.76 -6.81 29.80
N VAL A 908 11.22 -8.04 29.56
CA VAL A 908 10.42 -9.27 29.75
C VAL A 908 10.47 -9.65 31.23
N VAL A 909 9.47 -9.20 31.99
CA VAL A 909 9.45 -9.28 33.48
C VAL A 909 8.06 -9.70 34.02
N ASN A 910 7.91 -9.81 35.34
CA ASN A 910 6.70 -10.22 36.07
C ASN A 910 6.13 -11.61 35.73
N ASN A 911 5.04 -11.72 34.97
CA ASN A 911 4.47 -13.02 34.57
C ASN A 911 4.75 -13.36 33.10
N SER A 912 5.52 -12.53 32.40
CA SER A 912 5.82 -12.74 30.99
C SER A 912 7.12 -13.50 30.78
N THR A 913 7.10 -14.34 29.75
CA THR A 913 8.22 -15.14 29.24
C THR A 913 8.40 -14.87 27.75
N PHE A 914 9.55 -15.24 27.19
CA PHE A 914 9.83 -15.25 25.76
C PHE A 914 10.48 -16.59 25.39
N SER A 915 10.01 -17.29 24.36
CA SER A 915 10.47 -18.65 24.03
C SER A 915 10.77 -18.85 22.55
N GLY A 916 11.80 -19.63 22.20
CA GLY A 916 12.12 -19.93 20.81
C GLY A 916 12.87 -18.78 20.14
N VAL A 917 14.08 -18.51 20.57
CA VAL A 917 14.95 -17.48 19.97
C VAL A 917 16.02 -18.18 19.14
N ARG A 918 16.00 -18.00 17.82
CA ARG A 918 17.02 -18.55 16.92
C ARG A 918 17.83 -17.42 16.32
N ILE A 919 19.16 -17.52 16.41
CA ILE A 919 20.07 -16.58 15.74
C ILE A 919 21.09 -17.35 14.91
N PHE A 920 21.10 -17.07 13.62
CA PHE A 920 21.98 -17.68 12.63
C PHE A 920 22.77 -16.59 11.91
N GLY A 921 24.11 -16.66 11.93
CA GLY A 921 24.96 -15.82 11.08
C GLY A 921 24.90 -14.31 11.34
N ALA A 922 24.51 -13.88 12.54
CA ALA A 922 24.49 -12.45 12.90
C ALA A 922 25.92 -11.86 12.97
N SER A 923 26.08 -10.58 12.62
CA SER A 923 27.37 -9.88 12.65
C SER A 923 27.29 -8.48 13.27
N CYS A 924 28.35 -8.07 13.97
CA CYS A 924 28.44 -6.81 14.69
C CYS A 924 29.78 -6.15 14.35
N ALA A 925 29.77 -4.88 13.99
CA ALA A 925 30.93 -4.14 13.47
C ALA A 925 32.18 -4.23 14.33
N ASN A 926 32.00 -4.22 15.66
CA ASN A 926 33.09 -4.08 16.62
C ASN A 926 33.58 -5.40 17.25
N GLY A 927 33.08 -6.58 16.85
CA GLY A 927 33.57 -7.85 17.40
C GLY A 927 33.16 -8.18 18.85
N GLY A 928 32.90 -7.16 19.68
CA GLY A 928 32.74 -7.28 21.12
C GLY A 928 31.36 -6.88 21.67
N GLY A 929 30.42 -6.49 20.82
CA GLY A 929 29.06 -6.09 21.25
C GLY A 929 28.23 -7.28 21.77
N PRO A 930 27.35 -7.06 22.77
CA PRO A 930 26.45 -8.10 23.26
C PRO A 930 25.38 -8.46 22.21
N LEU A 931 25.02 -9.74 22.13
CA LEU A 931 23.92 -10.18 21.27
C LEU A 931 22.56 -9.86 21.92
N PHE A 932 22.47 -10.07 23.24
CA PHE A 932 21.27 -9.88 24.04
C PHE A 932 21.51 -8.95 25.23
N ALA A 933 20.50 -8.16 25.59
CA ALA A 933 20.30 -7.66 26.96
C ALA A 933 19.19 -8.46 27.65
N MET A 934 19.37 -8.73 28.94
CA MET A 934 18.53 -9.61 29.75
C MET A 934 18.18 -8.94 31.08
N GLY A 935 17.01 -9.27 31.64
CA GLY A 935 16.60 -8.85 32.98
C GLY A 935 17.26 -9.70 34.07
N ALA A 936 16.91 -9.44 35.34
CA ALA A 936 17.47 -10.15 36.49
C ALA A 936 17.19 -11.66 36.49
N ASP A 937 16.05 -12.06 35.93
CA ASP A 937 15.57 -13.43 35.88
C ASP A 937 15.82 -14.02 34.49
N LEU A 938 16.91 -14.77 34.38
CA LEU A 938 17.36 -15.40 33.14
C LEU A 938 16.45 -16.54 32.67
N THR A 939 15.55 -17.04 33.53
CA THR A 939 14.64 -18.16 33.18
C THR A 939 13.48 -17.73 32.29
N ARG A 940 13.31 -16.41 32.09
CA ARG A 940 12.21 -15.84 31.31
C ARG A 940 12.40 -15.93 29.82
N VAL A 941 13.64 -16.07 29.35
CA VAL A 941 13.93 -16.28 27.93
C VAL A 941 14.47 -17.69 27.75
N THR A 942 13.73 -18.54 27.05
CA THR A 942 14.01 -19.97 26.91
C THR A 942 14.17 -20.41 25.46
N SER A 943 14.64 -21.64 25.25
CA SER A 943 14.78 -22.29 23.92
C SER A 943 15.53 -21.41 22.93
N VAL A 944 16.74 -21.01 23.35
CA VAL A 944 17.59 -20.14 22.55
C VAL A 944 18.65 -20.97 21.83
N SER A 945 18.64 -20.86 20.50
CA SER A 945 19.56 -21.55 19.60
C SER A 945 20.39 -20.52 18.85
N THR A 946 21.71 -20.56 19.01
CA THR A 946 22.62 -19.65 18.29
C THR A 946 23.66 -20.45 17.53
N SER A 947 23.79 -20.21 16.23
CA SER A 947 24.94 -20.67 15.44
C SER A 947 25.64 -19.44 14.86
N GLN A 948 26.62 -18.94 15.60
CA GLN A 948 27.35 -17.74 15.24
C GLN A 948 28.54 -18.10 14.35
N THR A 949 28.56 -17.57 13.13
CA THR A 949 29.72 -17.60 12.22
C THR A 949 30.36 -16.22 12.06
N GLY A 950 29.85 -15.18 12.75
CA GLY A 950 30.25 -13.78 12.62
C GLY A 950 30.70 -13.11 13.94
N PRO A 951 31.18 -11.84 13.89
CA PRO A 951 31.84 -11.13 15.00
C PRO A 951 30.94 -10.61 16.13
N CYS A 952 29.63 -10.91 16.17
CA CYS A 952 28.91 -10.68 17.44
C CYS A 952 29.36 -11.74 18.47
N GLY A 953 29.40 -11.45 19.77
CA GLY A 953 29.66 -12.53 20.75
C GLY A 953 30.44 -12.20 22.01
N GLY A 954 30.85 -10.94 22.23
CA GLY A 954 31.65 -10.55 23.40
C GLY A 954 30.98 -10.66 24.79
N GLY A 955 29.77 -11.21 24.93
CA GLY A 955 29.13 -11.32 26.24
C GLY A 955 27.90 -12.23 26.42
N ALA A 956 27.11 -12.56 25.41
CA ALA A 956 25.77 -13.13 25.69
C ALA A 956 25.54 -14.65 25.55
N PRO A 957 26.44 -15.55 25.07
CA PRO A 957 26.08 -16.97 24.99
C PRO A 957 26.02 -17.67 26.37
N GLN A 958 26.45 -17.01 27.46
CA GLN A 958 26.50 -17.61 28.80
C GLN A 958 25.25 -17.41 29.68
N ALA A 959 24.35 -16.47 29.33
CA ALA A 959 23.21 -16.13 30.18
C ALA A 959 21.87 -16.69 29.69
N VAL A 960 21.88 -17.36 28.55
CA VAL A 960 20.67 -17.90 27.96
C VAL A 960 20.79 -19.41 27.95
N ASN A 961 19.80 -20.09 28.53
CA ASN A 961 19.78 -21.54 28.61
C ASN A 961 19.80 -22.12 27.18
N PRO A 962 20.94 -22.63 26.68
CA PRO A 962 21.03 -23.12 25.32
C PRO A 962 20.29 -24.45 25.29
N ASP A 963 19.12 -24.50 24.66
CA ASP A 963 18.25 -25.67 24.53
C ASP A 963 18.60 -26.83 25.48
N VAL A 964 18.41 -26.62 26.79
CA VAL A 964 18.14 -27.74 27.68
C VAL A 964 16.67 -28.00 27.46
N GLY A 965 16.33 -28.52 26.29
CA GLY A 965 15.04 -29.13 26.05
C GLY A 965 14.83 -30.08 27.20
N GLY A 966 13.93 -29.73 28.12
CA GLY A 966 13.45 -30.69 29.08
C GLY A 966 12.98 -31.88 28.25
N PHE A 967 13.64 -33.03 28.40
CA PHE A 967 13.27 -34.26 27.71
C PHE A 967 11.92 -34.74 28.28
N GLY A 968 10.85 -34.01 27.99
CA GLY A 968 9.49 -34.38 28.31
C GLY A 968 8.99 -35.34 27.24
N ASN A 969 9.06 -36.64 27.52
CA ASN A 969 8.33 -37.72 26.83
C ASN A 969 8.38 -37.73 25.28
N GLN A 970 9.49 -37.30 24.65
CA GLN A 970 9.72 -37.48 23.22
C GLN A 970 10.98 -38.30 22.95
N GLN A 971 10.96 -39.10 21.87
CA GLN A 971 12.11 -39.86 21.41
C GLN A 971 13.21 -38.91 20.92
N VAL A 972 14.42 -39.09 21.46
CA VAL A 972 15.61 -38.33 21.07
C VAL A 972 16.22 -38.97 19.82
N SER A 973 16.17 -38.29 18.69
CA SER A 973 16.89 -38.66 17.47
C SER A 973 18.02 -37.67 17.22
N VAL A 974 19.26 -38.13 17.31
CA VAL A 974 20.47 -37.34 17.00
C VAL A 974 20.83 -37.55 15.53
N ASN A 975 20.74 -36.50 14.71
CA ASN A 975 21.19 -36.52 13.31
C ASN A 975 22.38 -35.55 13.11
N ASN A 976 23.56 -36.13 12.89
CA ASN A 976 24.73 -35.62 12.15
C ASN A 976 25.22 -34.15 12.31
N ALA A 977 25.51 -33.68 13.52
CA ALA A 977 26.46 -32.55 13.68
C ALA A 977 27.17 -32.45 15.04
N SER A 978 26.64 -33.07 16.11
CA SER A 978 27.31 -33.16 17.41
C SER A 978 27.17 -34.58 17.96
N THR A 979 28.28 -35.13 18.47
CA THR A 979 28.47 -36.57 18.66
C THR A 979 27.90 -37.11 19.98
N GLY A 980 26.87 -36.50 20.59
CA GLY A 980 26.21 -37.04 21.78
C GLY A 980 25.30 -36.10 22.60
N ILE A 981 24.67 -36.63 23.64
CA ILE A 981 23.86 -35.91 24.65
C ILE A 981 24.77 -35.56 25.83
N ALA A 982 24.79 -34.32 26.35
CA ALA A 982 25.68 -33.96 27.45
C ALA A 982 25.11 -32.90 28.41
N TYR A 983 25.46 -33.00 29.70
CA TYR A 983 25.44 -31.91 30.67
C TYR A 983 26.80 -31.21 30.63
N LEU A 984 26.82 -29.90 30.45
CA LEU A 984 28.05 -29.13 30.37
C LEU A 984 28.72 -28.97 31.75
N MET A 985 30.04 -28.80 31.78
CA MET A 985 30.77 -28.30 32.96
C MET A 985 30.41 -26.83 33.21
N GLN A 986 30.75 -26.34 34.41
CA GLN A 986 30.85 -24.91 34.64
C GLN A 986 31.78 -24.28 33.58
N ALA A 987 31.22 -23.38 32.76
CA ALA A 987 31.89 -22.89 31.56
C ALA A 987 33.17 -22.07 31.83
N VAL A 988 33.28 -21.46 33.00
CA VAL A 988 34.46 -20.72 33.48
C VAL A 988 34.89 -21.29 34.84
N PRO A 989 36.03 -21.96 34.96
CA PRO A 989 36.53 -22.45 36.25
C PRO A 989 36.87 -21.32 37.22
N ASN A 990 36.87 -21.62 38.52
CA ASN A 990 37.32 -20.67 39.56
C ASN A 990 38.81 -20.33 39.38
N ALA A 991 39.22 -19.12 39.78
CA ALA A 991 40.62 -18.70 39.69
C ALA A 991 41.54 -19.68 40.45
N PRO A 992 42.71 -20.05 39.89
CA PRO A 992 43.69 -20.82 40.64
C PRO A 992 44.29 -19.95 41.74
N THR A 993 44.59 -20.59 42.87
CA THR A 993 45.39 -19.96 43.93
C THR A 993 46.87 -20.13 43.61
N VAL A 994 47.67 -19.11 43.91
CA VAL A 994 49.11 -19.08 43.63
C VAL A 994 49.91 -18.78 44.89
N ALA A 995 51.04 -19.46 45.07
CA ALA A 995 51.97 -19.24 46.17
C ALA A 995 53.42 -19.50 45.72
N ILE A 996 54.38 -18.79 46.32
CA ILE A 996 55.80 -19.06 46.08
C ILE A 996 56.15 -20.43 46.70
N SER A 997 56.72 -21.32 45.89
CA SER A 997 57.11 -22.67 46.31
C SER A 997 58.26 -23.18 45.43
N GLY A 998 59.21 -23.91 46.01
CA GLY A 998 60.37 -24.45 45.27
C GLY A 998 61.53 -23.48 45.03
N ALA A 999 62.69 -24.04 44.67
CA ALA A 999 63.99 -23.34 44.59
C ALA A 999 64.42 -22.94 43.15
N SER A 1000 63.53 -23.11 42.17
CA SER A 1000 63.70 -22.65 40.79
C SER A 1000 62.33 -22.25 40.23
N GLY A 1001 62.27 -21.23 39.38
CA GLY A 1001 61.00 -20.69 38.87
C GLY A 1001 61.16 -19.81 37.64
N PRO A 1002 60.05 -19.27 37.10
CA PRO A 1002 60.09 -18.43 35.90
C PRO A 1002 60.97 -17.18 36.12
N PRO A 1003 61.43 -16.53 35.04
CA PRO A 1003 62.29 -15.34 35.12
C PRO A 1003 61.75 -14.27 36.07
N ALA A 1004 62.63 -13.42 36.62
CA ALA A 1004 62.19 -12.37 37.54
C ALA A 1004 61.10 -11.48 36.90
N GLY A 1005 59.95 -11.38 37.57
CA GLY A 1005 58.78 -10.73 37.00
C GLY A 1005 57.49 -10.95 37.81
N THR A 1006 56.43 -10.23 37.45
CA THR A 1006 55.08 -10.45 37.96
C THR A 1006 54.29 -11.27 36.94
N TYR A 1007 53.64 -12.33 37.41
CA TYR A 1007 52.86 -13.24 36.57
C TYR A 1007 51.43 -13.38 37.07
N PHE A 1008 50.55 -13.72 36.12
CA PHE A 1008 49.17 -14.11 36.33
C PHE A 1008 48.96 -15.49 35.70
N TYR A 1009 48.23 -16.36 36.40
CA TYR A 1009 47.96 -17.72 35.95
C TYR A 1009 46.47 -17.99 35.83
N ASN A 1010 46.10 -18.74 34.80
CA ASN A 1010 44.74 -19.24 34.58
C ASN A 1010 44.84 -20.70 34.13
N PHE A 1011 43.71 -21.38 34.03
CA PHE A 1011 43.67 -22.71 33.44
C PHE A 1011 42.40 -22.97 32.64
N ILE A 1012 42.46 -23.99 31.79
CA ILE A 1012 41.32 -24.56 31.06
C ILE A 1012 41.08 -25.97 31.58
N ALA A 1013 39.85 -26.28 31.97
CA ALA A 1013 39.43 -27.63 32.33
C ALA A 1013 39.01 -28.38 31.06
N TYR A 1014 39.39 -29.65 30.95
CA TYR A 1014 39.04 -30.52 29.82
C TYR A 1014 38.22 -31.71 30.28
N ASP A 1015 37.22 -32.05 29.48
CA ASP A 1015 36.47 -33.29 29.60
C ASP A 1015 37.22 -34.46 28.95
N VAL A 1016 36.66 -35.64 29.15
CA VAL A 1016 37.17 -36.91 28.60
C VAL A 1016 36.92 -37.05 27.09
N ASN A 1017 36.03 -36.25 26.50
CA ASN A 1017 35.88 -36.12 25.05
C ASN A 1017 36.94 -35.17 24.44
N GLY A 1018 37.78 -34.55 25.27
CA GLY A 1018 38.83 -33.63 24.86
C GLY A 1018 38.37 -32.19 24.62
N ASN A 1019 37.13 -31.85 24.96
CA ASN A 1019 36.57 -30.51 24.89
C ASN A 1019 36.97 -29.68 26.12
N GLY A 1020 37.35 -28.42 25.90
CA GLY A 1020 37.79 -27.50 26.94
C GLY A 1020 36.68 -26.56 27.43
N THR A 1021 36.82 -26.06 28.65
CA THR A 1021 36.10 -24.89 29.16
C THR A 1021 36.68 -23.60 28.58
N LEU A 1022 36.09 -22.44 28.91
CA LEU A 1022 36.82 -21.18 28.82
C LEU A 1022 37.94 -21.14 29.87
N GLN A 1023 38.86 -20.18 29.73
CA GLN A 1023 39.87 -19.93 30.77
C GLN A 1023 39.21 -19.54 32.10
N SER A 1024 39.78 -20.00 33.21
CA SER A 1024 39.43 -19.52 34.55
C SER A 1024 39.63 -18.01 34.66
N LEU A 1025 39.15 -17.40 35.76
CA LEU A 1025 39.63 -16.07 36.15
C LEU A 1025 41.16 -16.09 36.43
N PRO A 1026 41.89 -14.98 36.22
CA PRO A 1026 43.30 -14.90 36.56
C PRO A 1026 43.53 -15.04 38.07
N SER A 1027 44.63 -15.68 38.43
CA SER A 1027 45.14 -15.69 39.80
C SER A 1027 45.40 -14.27 40.29
N ALA A 1028 45.55 -14.09 41.60
CA ALA A 1028 46.21 -12.91 42.13
C ALA A 1028 47.61 -12.76 41.50
N ALA A 1029 48.07 -11.51 41.35
CA ALA A 1029 49.41 -11.22 40.85
C ALA A 1029 50.47 -11.86 41.77
N ILE A 1030 51.43 -12.55 41.18
CA ILE A 1030 52.55 -13.15 41.93
C ILE A 1030 53.88 -12.71 41.36
N THR A 1031 54.73 -12.11 42.20
CA THR A 1031 56.06 -11.64 41.82
C THR A 1031 57.11 -12.66 42.26
N VAL A 1032 57.97 -13.07 41.33
CA VAL A 1032 59.10 -13.97 41.59
C VAL A 1032 60.42 -13.29 41.24
N ASN A 1033 61.50 -13.69 41.92
CA ASN A 1033 62.84 -13.12 41.72
C ASN A 1033 63.72 -13.86 40.69
N GLY A 1034 63.15 -14.81 39.93
CA GLY A 1034 63.89 -15.65 38.98
C GLY A 1034 64.50 -16.94 39.56
N SER A 1035 64.45 -17.11 40.89
CA SER A 1035 64.91 -18.32 41.60
C SER A 1035 63.81 -18.98 42.45
N GLN A 1036 62.58 -18.48 42.34
CA GLN A 1036 61.43 -18.88 43.15
C GLN A 1036 60.35 -19.48 42.25
N GLY A 1037 59.98 -20.73 42.49
CA GLY A 1037 58.89 -21.38 41.75
C GLY A 1037 57.51 -20.88 42.19
N VAL A 1038 56.50 -21.15 41.36
CA VAL A 1038 55.11 -20.79 41.64
C VAL A 1038 54.25 -22.05 41.71
N GLN A 1039 53.69 -22.35 42.88
CA GLN A 1039 52.70 -23.39 43.05
C GLN A 1039 51.31 -22.85 42.71
N LEU A 1040 50.66 -23.48 41.74
CA LEU A 1040 49.26 -23.28 41.41
C LEU A 1040 48.43 -24.40 42.05
N ASN A 1041 47.27 -24.05 42.62
CA ASN A 1041 46.27 -25.03 43.05
C ASN A 1041 44.87 -24.63 42.56
N TRP A 1042 44.09 -25.60 42.11
CA TRP A 1042 42.70 -25.44 41.68
C TRP A 1042 41.83 -26.61 42.16
N THR A 1043 40.51 -26.40 42.11
CA THR A 1043 39.52 -27.44 42.38
C THR A 1043 39.03 -28.02 41.06
N LEU A 1044 38.93 -29.35 40.95
CA LEU A 1044 38.39 -29.99 39.76
C LEU A 1044 36.90 -29.71 39.63
N LEU A 1045 36.46 -29.43 38.40
CA LEU A 1045 35.05 -29.39 38.06
C LEU A 1045 34.52 -30.83 37.89
N PRO A 1046 33.24 -31.09 38.20
CA PRO A 1046 32.60 -32.37 37.87
C PRO A 1046 32.78 -32.72 36.39
N GLY A 1047 33.33 -33.91 36.10
CA GLY A 1047 33.64 -34.39 34.73
C GLY A 1047 34.98 -33.94 34.15
N GLN A 1048 35.73 -33.06 34.83
CA GLN A 1048 37.07 -32.66 34.40
C GLN A 1048 38.06 -33.81 34.55
N VAL A 1049 38.81 -34.11 33.49
CA VAL A 1049 39.86 -35.15 33.50
C VAL A 1049 41.25 -34.60 33.25
N ALA A 1050 41.37 -33.38 32.73
CA ALA A 1050 42.66 -32.76 32.46
C ALA A 1050 42.59 -31.23 32.59
N THR A 1051 43.76 -30.61 32.74
CA THR A 1051 43.93 -29.17 32.92
C THR A 1051 45.04 -28.64 32.02
N THR A 1052 44.81 -27.52 31.33
CA THR A 1052 45.87 -26.82 30.60
C THR A 1052 46.17 -25.50 31.29
N ILE A 1053 47.44 -25.24 31.60
CA ILE A 1053 47.87 -23.99 32.26
C ILE A 1053 48.02 -22.87 31.25
N CYS A 1054 47.63 -21.67 31.65
CA CYS A 1054 47.83 -20.43 30.92
C CYS A 1054 48.57 -19.43 31.81
N ARG A 1055 49.51 -18.67 31.23
CA ARG A 1055 50.38 -17.75 31.94
C ARG A 1055 50.58 -16.47 31.14
N GLY A 1056 50.68 -15.34 31.83
CA GLY A 1056 51.09 -14.07 31.21
C GLY A 1056 51.57 -13.06 32.24
N THR A 1057 52.09 -11.93 31.75
CA THR A 1057 52.65 -10.85 32.56
C THR A 1057 51.64 -9.74 32.87
N ASN A 1058 50.43 -9.82 32.32
CA ASN A 1058 49.35 -8.86 32.48
C ASN A 1058 48.02 -9.58 32.79
N ASN A 1059 47.11 -8.92 33.52
CA ASN A 1059 45.87 -9.48 34.06
C ASN A 1059 44.76 -9.83 33.01
N GLY A 1060 45.10 -10.10 31.75
CA GLY A 1060 44.07 -10.29 30.71
C GLY A 1060 44.51 -10.84 29.35
N THR A 1061 45.79 -11.14 29.15
CA THR A 1061 46.31 -11.66 27.86
C THR A 1061 47.10 -12.95 28.05
N ASN A 1062 46.66 -13.80 28.98
CA ASN A 1062 47.39 -15.01 29.35
C ASN A 1062 47.21 -16.07 28.27
N LEU A 1063 48.33 -16.47 27.64
CA LEU A 1063 48.33 -17.51 26.62
C LEU A 1063 48.45 -18.88 27.30
N CYS A 1064 47.91 -19.91 26.65
CA CYS A 1064 47.88 -21.27 27.16
C CYS A 1064 49.00 -22.13 26.56
N ALA A 1065 49.37 -23.17 27.30
CA ALA A 1065 50.29 -24.18 26.81
C ALA A 1065 49.74 -24.89 25.57
N THR A 1066 50.63 -25.23 24.64
CA THR A 1066 50.32 -25.97 23.41
C THR A 1066 50.59 -27.47 23.57
N PRO A 1067 50.08 -28.34 22.67
CA PRO A 1067 50.39 -29.77 22.68
C PRO A 1067 51.87 -30.13 22.66
N SER A 1068 52.76 -29.22 22.25
CA SER A 1068 54.22 -29.37 22.33
C SER A 1068 54.73 -29.47 23.78
N ASP A 1069 53.97 -28.97 24.75
CA ASP A 1069 54.40 -28.80 26.14
C ASP A 1069 53.60 -29.72 27.06
N PHE A 1070 53.78 -31.03 26.88
CA PHE A 1070 53.01 -32.09 27.57
C PHE A 1070 53.00 -32.02 29.11
N GLN A 1071 53.91 -31.26 29.73
CA GLN A 1071 53.97 -31.08 31.18
C GLN A 1071 52.98 -30.03 31.71
N VAL A 1072 52.49 -29.14 30.84
CA VAL A 1072 51.55 -28.05 31.17
C VAL A 1072 50.29 -28.06 30.29
N TYR A 1073 50.27 -28.90 29.25
CA TYR A 1073 49.12 -29.15 28.38
C TYR A 1073 48.39 -30.43 28.79
N LYS A 1074 47.10 -30.32 29.10
CA LYS A 1074 46.23 -31.42 29.54
C LYS A 1074 46.83 -32.28 30.67
N LEU A 1075 47.40 -31.64 31.68
CA LEU A 1075 47.95 -32.32 32.85
C LEU A 1075 46.84 -32.84 33.79
N PRO A 1076 47.06 -34.00 34.44
CA PRO A 1076 46.14 -34.53 35.44
C PRO A 1076 46.38 -33.87 36.81
N GLY A 1077 45.33 -33.84 37.64
CA GLY A 1077 45.42 -33.41 39.05
C GLY A 1077 44.90 -32.00 39.34
N THR A 1078 45.18 -31.53 40.56
CA THR A 1078 44.63 -30.29 41.16
C THR A 1078 45.67 -29.22 41.41
N SER A 1079 46.94 -29.46 41.02
CA SER A 1079 48.03 -28.54 41.32
C SER A 1079 49.17 -28.68 40.32
N PHE A 1080 49.91 -27.59 40.10
CA PHE A 1080 51.08 -27.56 39.22
C PHE A 1080 52.14 -26.62 39.80
N LEU A 1081 53.40 -27.05 39.78
CA LEU A 1081 54.53 -26.23 40.18
C LEU A 1081 55.24 -25.69 38.94
N ASP A 1082 55.12 -24.38 38.69
CA ASP A 1082 55.93 -23.69 37.69
C ASP A 1082 57.34 -23.47 38.25
N ASN A 1083 58.22 -24.43 37.95
CA ASN A 1083 59.60 -24.47 38.41
C ASN A 1083 60.58 -23.79 37.45
N GLY A 1084 60.08 -23.07 36.43
CA GLY A 1084 60.91 -22.26 35.53
C GLY A 1084 61.71 -23.04 34.49
N VAL A 1085 61.40 -24.32 34.23
CA VAL A 1085 62.10 -25.12 33.22
C VAL A 1085 61.99 -24.45 31.85
N ALA A 1086 63.14 -24.27 31.18
CA ALA A 1086 63.21 -23.77 29.82
C ALA A 1086 62.56 -24.78 28.86
N GLY A 1087 61.31 -24.51 28.48
CA GLY A 1087 60.52 -25.42 27.63
C GLY A 1087 59.01 -25.24 27.70
N PHE A 1088 58.47 -24.46 28.64
CA PHE A 1088 57.03 -24.12 28.63
C PHE A 1088 56.75 -22.94 27.68
N HIS A 1089 56.04 -23.21 26.59
CA HIS A 1089 55.66 -22.26 25.55
C HIS A 1089 54.15 -21.96 25.60
N PHE A 1090 53.83 -20.86 26.28
CA PHE A 1090 52.47 -20.34 26.35
C PHE A 1090 52.17 -19.50 25.11
N THR A 1091 51.64 -20.14 24.06
CA THR A 1091 51.41 -19.49 22.76
C THR A 1091 49.99 -19.65 22.22
N ALA A 1092 49.19 -20.56 22.78
CA ALA A 1092 47.82 -20.78 22.34
C ALA A 1092 46.87 -19.70 22.89
N SER A 1093 46.03 -19.15 22.01
CA SER A 1093 44.90 -18.31 22.41
C SER A 1093 43.85 -19.11 23.18
N ALA A 1094 43.08 -18.41 24.02
CA ALA A 1094 41.98 -19.00 24.78
C ALA A 1094 40.91 -19.60 23.84
N PRO A 1095 40.25 -20.70 24.23
CA PRO A 1095 39.04 -21.17 23.56
C PRO A 1095 37.97 -20.07 23.55
N LEU A 1096 37.33 -19.85 22.41
CA LEU A 1096 36.24 -18.86 22.27
C LEU A 1096 34.87 -19.40 22.70
N ALA A 1097 34.78 -20.70 22.99
CA ALA A 1097 33.58 -21.39 23.45
C ALA A 1097 33.94 -22.56 24.37
N SER A 1098 33.02 -22.92 25.27
CA SER A 1098 33.15 -24.04 26.20
C SER A 1098 32.22 -25.18 25.78
N PHE A 1099 32.78 -26.36 25.49
CA PHE A 1099 32.03 -27.57 25.14
C PHE A 1099 32.33 -28.75 26.08
N ALA A 1100 33.07 -28.50 27.17
CA ALA A 1100 33.41 -29.52 28.15
C ALA A 1100 32.15 -30.03 28.86
N ALA A 1101 31.97 -31.35 28.90
CA ALA A 1101 30.83 -32.00 29.54
C ALA A 1101 31.16 -32.49 30.96
N SER A 1102 30.28 -32.20 31.93
CA SER A 1102 30.30 -32.82 33.24
C SER A 1102 29.81 -34.27 33.19
N SER A 1103 28.85 -34.56 32.30
CA SER A 1103 28.38 -35.90 31.94
C SER A 1103 27.96 -35.93 30.48
N SER A 1104 28.24 -36.99 29.72
CA SER A 1104 27.87 -37.12 28.31
C SER A 1104 27.63 -38.56 27.88
N MET A 1105 26.73 -38.78 26.93
CA MET A 1105 26.53 -40.00 26.15
C MET A 1105 26.92 -39.70 24.70
N THR A 1106 28.12 -40.12 24.28
CA THR A 1106 28.69 -39.78 22.98
C THR A 1106 29.09 -41.02 22.18
N GLY A 1107 29.64 -40.84 20.97
CA GLY A 1107 30.35 -41.90 20.24
C GLY A 1107 31.53 -42.51 21.01
N SER A 1108 31.95 -41.88 22.11
CA SER A 1108 32.96 -42.38 23.06
C SER A 1108 32.36 -43.10 24.27
N GLY A 1109 31.05 -43.37 24.27
CA GLY A 1109 30.33 -44.09 25.32
C GLY A 1109 29.59 -43.18 26.31
N ILE A 1110 29.12 -43.75 27.42
CA ILE A 1110 28.51 -43.00 28.51
C ILE A 1110 29.58 -42.62 29.52
N GLN A 1111 29.71 -41.33 29.78
CA GLN A 1111 30.73 -40.73 30.61
C GLN A 1111 30.03 -39.85 31.62
N THR A 1112 30.07 -40.21 32.88
CA THR A 1112 29.44 -39.41 33.93
C THR A 1112 30.11 -39.75 35.26
N PRO A 1113 30.21 -38.79 36.19
CA PRO A 1113 30.52 -39.10 37.58
C PRO A 1113 29.49 -40.07 38.20
N GLN A 1114 28.24 -40.11 37.69
CA GLN A 1114 27.17 -41.03 38.12
C GLN A 1114 26.08 -41.22 37.04
N LEU A 1115 25.72 -42.47 36.68
CA LEU A 1115 24.59 -42.80 35.80
C LEU A 1115 23.65 -43.79 36.50
N GLN A 1116 22.34 -43.49 36.60
CA GLN A 1116 21.35 -44.53 36.89
C GLN A 1116 20.00 -44.24 36.21
N LEU A 1117 19.43 -45.24 35.53
CA LEU A 1117 18.18 -45.16 34.78
C LEU A 1117 17.17 -46.15 35.36
N THR A 1118 15.98 -45.68 35.76
CA THR A 1118 14.82 -46.54 36.11
C THR A 1118 13.49 -45.90 35.69
N ASN A 1119 12.40 -46.67 35.78
CA ASN A 1119 11.10 -46.40 35.16
C ASN A 1119 10.29 -45.19 35.70
N SER A 1120 10.84 -44.34 36.58
CA SER A 1120 10.09 -43.22 37.19
C SER A 1120 10.93 -42.00 37.62
N GLY A 1121 12.00 -41.65 36.89
CA GLY A 1121 12.71 -40.36 37.07
C GLY A 1121 13.86 -40.36 38.09
N PHE A 1122 14.39 -39.15 38.42
CA PHE A 1122 15.63 -38.94 39.17
C PHE A 1122 15.41 -38.73 40.68
N VAL A 1123 15.90 -39.64 41.55
CA VAL A 1123 16.01 -39.46 43.01
C VAL A 1123 17.23 -40.22 43.55
N ASP A 1124 17.90 -39.67 44.59
CA ASP A 1124 19.04 -40.28 45.29
C ASP A 1124 18.61 -41.40 46.26
N THR A 1125 19.25 -42.58 46.22
CA THR A 1125 18.96 -43.66 47.19
C THR A 1125 20.14 -44.61 47.41
N LEU A 1126 21.18 -44.17 48.13
CA LEU A 1126 22.02 -45.08 48.93
C LEU A 1126 22.74 -44.31 50.05
N ALA A 1127 22.36 -44.59 51.29
CA ALA A 1127 23.04 -44.08 52.48
C ALA A 1127 23.85 -45.21 53.15
N GLY A 1128 25.13 -44.94 53.42
CA GLY A 1128 26.04 -45.84 54.14
C GLY A 1128 27.48 -45.31 54.16
N THR A 1129 28.25 -45.65 55.20
CA THR A 1129 29.66 -45.27 55.32
C THR A 1129 30.53 -46.29 54.60
N TRP A 1130 31.11 -45.91 53.46
CA TRP A 1130 31.97 -46.78 52.65
C TRP A 1130 33.44 -46.46 52.90
N THR A 1131 34.24 -47.45 53.31
CA THR A 1131 35.65 -47.25 53.73
C THR A 1131 36.69 -47.79 52.74
N ALA A 1132 36.29 -48.27 51.55
CA ALA A 1132 37.21 -48.67 50.49
C ALA A 1132 36.56 -48.69 49.10
N SER A 1133 37.37 -48.45 48.06
CA SER A 1133 36.99 -48.51 46.64
C SER A 1133 36.57 -49.92 46.22
N ARG A 1134 35.56 -50.03 45.36
CA ARG A 1134 35.11 -51.30 44.77
C ARG A 1134 35.07 -51.21 43.25
N THR A 1135 35.69 -52.19 42.60
CA THR A 1135 35.65 -52.36 41.14
C THR A 1135 34.66 -53.49 40.83
N GLN A 1136 33.69 -53.25 39.96
CA GLN A 1136 32.77 -54.29 39.48
C GLN A 1136 32.90 -54.41 37.97
N THR A 1137 33.23 -55.61 37.50
CA THR A 1137 33.32 -55.94 36.08
C THR A 1137 32.23 -56.97 35.75
N LEU A 1138 31.43 -56.71 34.72
CA LEU A 1138 30.38 -57.63 34.24
C LEU A 1138 30.82 -58.22 32.88
N PRO A 1139 30.87 -59.57 32.72
CA PRO A 1139 31.25 -60.18 31.45
C PRO A 1139 30.05 -60.43 30.50
N ASP A 1140 30.36 -60.47 29.20
CA ASP A 1140 29.41 -60.51 28.07
C ASP A 1140 28.78 -61.87 27.78
N ASN A 1141 29.44 -63.01 28.03
CA ASN A 1141 28.87 -64.29 27.59
C ASN A 1141 29.26 -65.50 28.42
N THR A 1142 28.25 -66.35 28.65
CA THR A 1142 28.22 -67.62 29.41
C THR A 1142 28.32 -67.49 30.93
N GLY A 1143 27.17 -67.69 31.59
CA GLY A 1143 27.02 -67.63 33.03
C GLY A 1143 27.75 -68.76 33.77
N ILE A 1144 28.48 -68.37 34.81
CA ILE A 1144 28.45 -68.87 36.20
C ILE A 1144 29.13 -67.78 37.04
N VAL A 1145 28.50 -67.36 38.14
CA VAL A 1145 29.10 -66.47 39.15
C VAL A 1145 29.68 -67.36 40.25
N PRO A 1146 31.01 -67.55 40.38
CA PRO A 1146 31.59 -68.09 41.60
C PRO A 1146 31.68 -66.95 42.61
N VAL A 1147 30.78 -66.96 43.59
CA VAL A 1147 30.90 -66.09 44.77
C VAL A 1147 32.11 -66.55 45.57
N THR A 1148 33.24 -65.85 45.42
CA THR A 1148 34.44 -66.05 46.25
C THR A 1148 34.60 -64.85 47.17
N SER A 1149 33.80 -64.81 48.24
CA SER A 1149 34.14 -64.16 49.52
C SER A 1149 32.90 -64.03 50.42
N TYR A 1150 32.48 -65.14 51.02
CA TYR A 1150 31.72 -65.06 52.27
C TYR A 1150 32.73 -65.03 53.42
N LEU A 1151 32.99 -63.84 53.98
CA LEU A 1151 33.79 -63.68 55.19
C LEU A 1151 32.87 -63.08 56.27
N ASN A 1152 32.19 -63.98 57.00
CA ASN A 1152 31.41 -63.63 58.17
C ASN A 1152 32.37 -63.43 59.35
N SER A 1153 32.53 -62.19 59.80
CA SER A 1153 33.20 -61.86 61.05
C SER A 1153 32.22 -62.04 62.21
N ALA A 1154 32.25 -63.21 62.84
CA ALA A 1154 31.72 -63.38 64.18
C ALA A 1154 32.67 -64.24 65.00
N TYR A 1155 33.24 -63.61 66.03
CA TYR A 1155 33.76 -64.20 67.26
C TYR A 1155 34.95 -65.18 67.18
N ASP A 1156 36.12 -64.63 67.54
CA ASP A 1156 36.95 -65.08 68.65
C ASP A 1156 36.51 -66.40 69.34
N ASN A 1157 37.32 -67.46 69.22
CA ASN A 1157 38.08 -67.98 70.36
C ASN A 1157 39.00 -69.13 69.92
N ALA A 1158 40.30 -68.98 70.21
CA ALA A 1158 41.20 -70.11 70.24
C ALA A 1158 40.83 -71.01 71.42
N THR A 1159 40.49 -72.29 71.19
CA THR A 1159 41.03 -73.49 71.87
C THR A 1159 40.11 -74.71 71.77
N ARG A 1160 40.72 -75.84 71.36
CA ARG A 1160 40.26 -77.23 71.47
C ARG A 1160 39.04 -77.61 70.62
N ALA A 1161 38.79 -78.86 70.28
CA ALA A 1161 39.60 -80.04 70.02
C ALA A 1161 38.61 -81.03 69.40
N ASN A 1162 39.11 -81.83 68.47
CA ASN A 1162 38.60 -83.16 68.17
C ASN A 1162 37.25 -83.30 67.46
N GLY A 1163 37.31 -84.08 66.38
CA GLY A 1163 36.19 -84.83 65.86
C GLY A 1163 35.34 -84.05 64.86
N ALA A 1164 34.92 -84.62 63.76
CA ALA A 1164 35.15 -85.93 63.20
C ALA A 1164 34.63 -85.85 61.77
N ILE A 1165 35.27 -86.61 60.87
CA ILE A 1165 34.61 -87.48 59.88
C ILE A 1165 33.47 -86.80 59.08
N GLY A 1166 33.67 -86.44 57.82
CA GLY A 1166 34.16 -87.33 56.77
C GLY A 1166 33.01 -88.15 56.18
N SER A 1167 33.14 -88.47 54.89
CA SER A 1167 32.29 -89.35 54.06
C SER A 1167 31.00 -88.70 53.53
N ASN A 1168 30.60 -88.86 52.26
CA ASN A 1168 31.09 -89.75 51.21
C ASN A 1168 30.63 -89.25 49.83
N TRP A 1169 31.54 -89.33 48.85
CA TRP A 1169 31.39 -89.75 47.45
C TRP A 1169 29.98 -89.83 46.81
N THR A 1170 29.80 -89.09 45.70
CA THR A 1170 29.76 -89.62 44.31
C THR A 1170 30.08 -88.52 43.33
#